data_AF-A0A318T6P3-F1
#
_entry.id   AF-A0A318T6P3-F1
#
_cell.length_a   1.000
_cell.length_b   1.000
_cell.length_c   1.000
_cell.angle_alpha   90.00
_cell.angle_beta   90.00
_cell.angle_gamma   90.00
#
_symmetry.space_group_name_H-M   'P 1'
#
loop_
_entity.id
_entity.type
_entity.pdbx_description
1 polymer ?
#
loop_
_entity_poly.entity_id
_entity_poly.type
_entity_poly.pdbx_seq_one_letter_code
_entity_poly.pdbx_strand_id
1 'polypeptide(L)'
;MRVKKYVIGLVLTATTLTALAVLQWTPILSSERNASGPVDLIAELHARFDPKRPGFGAADYPGNAAVHIPKSYAAILLAEVERSRGGLRPDLPNLAIPAGTWLLDHANLDGDGHPGWGVPIAWDAYGDGSINPANTAYTISTAIVVDALLTWMERDSSSPQKRIFETVTYALKPFADKQYRSPSGMLPYSFRKSDQPYDTFNPAAYMAGQLQRFSQLTPDQDLATALRNAADDTVQVLLNEKKVNPATGSWYWQYSIQENVANDLPHASYIIDGLRTYIVHGGRLADQIDINAAFAHLKEFEDKSAHYVRGWPLFQQNIDRPARTYDLGMAMSIACTTPDTAPIADVFLAELPKYRDNRNGYLKYPKGSEYASPLIVNEYEAYLYRGAIDCRLLAERKRSASFAIDFVPIDTTPHPNLPIAAPGAGSNTIVPFVRPSKTSASNVRYNQDTATFSLGDADSTSITFDKSLPIADHLIKGRRAIFTRHLDTNRLSLVTASTTGERISEIQITHSDGSEPIFRASTIAADQLILVYYDNISLNNYLVQYRIDQDGAHPQHPPLRLPLLQDPAGGTYEMIPPVFLLEIDARQLAVVGGTLVATLSLSDGSLSERRIDNCLRAVEAVSSADGAVVLCQKRHIEETEATFFVDAPPSLKIPRYEPDQLPYNLRVQDGSIVSEFATDGDHLQAMLRFDLERSQQNGWMEFGTNNDEGRIPWSQIYYLNGMLDFLRLSAISSQPLASADLLSNIRTRLDLEMKLIDQYWRDTRIATRGFTVDRSPAVFAVQTSRLLLLSKHPASHAVLTFWELRSGSVVASWGAGSRPPRWSSMPVPASGHGGGDTRFRCVDAIADRSDQGRSSPGA
;
A
#
# COMPACT_ATOMS: atom_id res chain seq x y z
N MET A 1 65.06 11.22 -16.65
CA MET A 1 66.11 12.19 -17.06
C MET A 1 65.39 13.45 -17.55
N ARG A 2 65.73 14.71 -17.26
CA ARG A 2 66.75 15.43 -16.45
C ARG A 2 66.00 16.62 -15.77
N VAL A 3 66.15 16.93 -14.47
CA VAL A 3 67.12 17.89 -13.86
C VAL A 3 66.96 19.35 -14.37
N LYS A 4 66.89 20.45 -13.57
CA LYS A 4 66.61 20.78 -12.13
C LYS A 4 66.51 22.33 -11.98
N LYS A 5 65.80 22.79 -10.92
CA LYS A 5 65.98 24.00 -10.05
C LYS A 5 66.97 25.14 -10.39
N TYR A 6 66.58 26.38 -10.01
CA TYR A 6 67.35 27.40 -9.22
C TYR A 6 66.32 28.16 -8.31
N VAL A 7 66.45 28.29 -6.97
CA VAL A 7 67.28 29.21 -6.10
C VAL A 7 66.67 30.63 -5.97
N ILE A 8 66.74 31.41 -4.88
CA ILE A 8 66.71 31.28 -3.37
C ILE A 8 67.11 32.68 -2.78
N GLY A 9 66.51 33.12 -1.65
CA GLY A 9 66.86 34.36 -0.89
C GLY A 9 65.62 34.95 -0.20
N LEU A 10 65.46 35.24 1.11
CA LEU A 10 66.31 35.69 2.26
C LEU A 10 66.85 37.15 2.14
N VAL A 11 66.81 38.02 3.17
CA VAL A 11 66.10 38.03 4.49
C VAL A 11 66.16 39.42 5.19
N LEU A 12 65.16 39.78 6.02
CA LEU A 12 65.14 40.88 7.06
C LEU A 12 65.46 42.34 6.62
N THR A 13 65.13 43.44 7.33
CA THR A 13 64.87 43.69 8.77
C THR A 13 63.91 44.89 9.02
N ALA A 14 63.42 45.02 10.27
CA ALA A 14 62.98 46.20 11.07
C ALA A 14 63.24 47.65 10.56
N THR A 15 62.53 48.74 10.92
CA THR A 15 61.37 49.11 11.81
C THR A 15 61.07 50.63 11.61
N THR A 16 60.13 51.42 12.19
CA THR A 16 58.99 51.33 13.16
C THR A 16 58.21 52.67 13.07
N LEU A 17 56.89 52.73 13.28
CA LEU A 17 56.18 53.84 13.97
C LEU A 17 54.68 53.55 14.25
N THR A 18 54.08 54.30 15.18
CA THR A 18 52.75 54.07 15.79
C THR A 18 51.65 55.02 15.31
N ALA A 19 50.42 54.54 15.14
CA ALA A 19 49.17 55.31 15.30
C ALA A 19 47.95 54.39 15.56
N LEU A 20 46.89 54.93 16.18
CA LEU A 20 45.68 54.21 16.58
C LEU A 20 44.71 53.97 15.40
N ALA A 21 44.16 52.76 15.30
CA ALA A 21 42.74 52.51 14.99
C ALA A 21 42.40 51.01 15.13
N VAL A 22 41.58 50.62 16.11
CA VAL A 22 40.97 49.27 16.16
C VAL A 22 39.63 49.33 15.43
N LEU A 23 39.68 49.17 14.11
CA LEU A 23 38.52 48.89 13.27
C LEU A 23 38.63 47.46 12.76
N GLN A 24 37.68 46.60 13.16
CA GLN A 24 37.67 45.21 12.73
C GLN A 24 37.39 45.11 11.23
N TRP A 25 38.40 44.77 10.45
CA TRP A 25 38.22 44.28 9.08
C TRP A 25 37.62 42.88 9.14
N THR A 26 36.29 42.79 9.08
CA THR A 26 35.66 41.61 8.49
C THR A 26 36.07 41.55 7.02
N PRO A 27 36.43 40.37 6.48
CA PRO A 27 36.62 40.24 5.05
C PRO A 27 35.27 40.48 4.36
N ILE A 28 35.25 41.36 3.35
CA ILE A 28 34.08 41.52 2.48
C ILE A 28 34.01 40.27 1.60
N LEU A 29 33.41 39.20 2.14
CA LEU A 29 32.90 38.10 1.35
C LEU A 29 31.82 38.66 0.44
N SER A 30 32.13 38.74 -0.85
CA SER A 30 31.19 39.11 -1.90
C SER A 30 29.93 38.24 -1.81
N SER A 31 28.76 38.86 -1.90
CA SER A 31 27.47 38.20 -1.76
C SER A 31 27.09 37.37 -2.97
N GLU A 32 27.83 36.28 -3.21
CA GLU A 32 27.31 35.15 -3.97
C GLU A 32 26.10 34.60 -3.24
N ARG A 33 24.91 34.95 -3.74
CA ARG A 33 23.67 34.37 -3.29
C ARG A 33 23.64 32.93 -3.79
N ASN A 34 23.91 31.98 -2.89
CA ASN A 34 23.56 30.56 -3.08
C ASN A 34 22.02 30.42 -3.05
N ALA A 35 21.37 30.98 -4.08
CA ALA A 35 19.92 31.12 -4.21
C ALA A 35 19.33 30.01 -5.09
N SER A 36 19.72 28.78 -4.79
CA SER A 36 19.05 27.56 -5.24
C SER A 36 19.33 26.45 -4.24
N GLY A 37 18.30 26.03 -3.50
CA GLY A 37 18.28 24.68 -2.96
C GLY A 37 18.21 23.66 -4.11
N PRO A 38 18.21 22.35 -3.81
CA PRO A 38 17.97 21.34 -4.85
C PRO A 38 16.66 21.66 -5.58
N VAL A 39 16.75 21.93 -6.89
CA VAL A 39 15.58 22.32 -7.68
C VAL A 39 14.61 21.14 -7.73
N ASP A 40 13.35 21.40 -7.39
CA ASP A 40 12.29 20.39 -7.49
C ASP A 40 12.00 20.12 -8.98
N LEU A 41 12.66 19.08 -9.49
CA LEU A 41 12.54 18.58 -10.86
C LEU A 41 11.10 18.22 -11.24
N ILE A 42 10.29 17.75 -10.27
CA ILE A 42 8.89 17.37 -10.52
C ILE A 42 8.06 18.64 -10.75
N ALA A 43 8.25 19.69 -9.96
CA ALA A 43 7.56 20.97 -10.20
C ALA A 43 8.10 21.71 -11.43
N GLU A 44 9.41 21.66 -11.72
CA GLU A 44 9.97 22.25 -12.94
C GLU A 44 9.37 21.63 -14.19
N LEU A 45 9.27 20.30 -14.26
CA LEU A 45 8.69 19.57 -15.39
C LEU A 45 7.17 19.71 -15.45
N HIS A 46 6.46 19.64 -14.32
CA HIS A 46 4.99 19.81 -14.28
C HIS A 46 4.56 21.18 -14.83
N ALA A 47 5.29 22.24 -14.47
CA ALA A 47 5.03 23.61 -14.94
C ALA A 47 5.27 23.82 -16.45
N ARG A 48 5.78 22.81 -17.18
CA ARG A 48 5.96 22.84 -18.65
C ARG A 48 4.65 22.55 -19.40
N PHE A 49 3.76 21.76 -18.80
CA PHE A 49 2.59 21.19 -19.49
C PHE A 49 1.39 22.14 -19.41
N ASP A 50 0.65 22.31 -20.52
CA ASP A 50 -0.65 22.98 -20.52
C ASP A 50 -1.64 22.16 -19.68
N PRO A 51 -2.19 22.66 -18.56
CA PRO A 51 -3.05 21.85 -17.69
C PRO A 51 -4.35 21.36 -18.34
N LYS A 52 -4.73 21.91 -19.50
CA LYS A 52 -5.88 21.45 -20.31
C LYS A 52 -5.47 20.54 -21.46
N ARG A 53 -4.20 20.54 -21.86
CA ARG A 53 -3.66 19.79 -23.01
C ARG A 53 -2.23 19.29 -22.72
N PRO A 54 -2.00 18.49 -21.67
CA PRO A 54 -0.65 18.24 -21.17
C PRO A 54 0.30 17.54 -22.16
N GLY A 55 -0.23 16.70 -23.06
CA GLY A 55 0.52 16.09 -24.17
C GLY A 55 0.53 16.88 -25.49
N PHE A 56 0.20 18.17 -25.49
CA PHE A 56 0.33 19.06 -26.65
C PHE A 56 1.63 19.87 -26.59
N GLY A 57 2.44 19.81 -27.65
CA GLY A 57 3.61 20.66 -27.79
C GLY A 57 4.48 20.26 -28.98
N ALA A 58 5.72 20.76 -29.02
CA ALA A 58 6.65 20.47 -30.12
C ALA A 58 6.98 18.96 -30.18
N ALA A 59 6.87 18.39 -31.39
CA ALA A 59 7.14 16.98 -31.67
C ALA A 59 8.44 16.78 -32.46
N ASP A 60 9.14 15.65 -32.27
CA ASP A 60 10.44 15.38 -32.88
C ASP A 60 10.36 14.80 -34.31
N TYR A 61 9.75 15.56 -35.21
CA TYR A 61 9.53 15.18 -36.63
C TYR A 61 9.81 16.39 -37.54
N PRO A 62 9.99 16.21 -38.87
CA PRO A 62 10.28 17.31 -39.79
C PRO A 62 9.34 18.52 -39.62
N GLY A 63 9.94 19.69 -39.36
CA GLY A 63 9.22 20.94 -39.08
C GLY A 63 8.95 21.23 -37.60
N ASN A 64 9.15 20.29 -36.69
CA ASN A 64 9.00 20.43 -35.22
C ASN A 64 7.66 21.05 -34.78
N ALA A 65 6.57 20.70 -35.48
CA ALA A 65 5.26 21.32 -35.26
C ALA A 65 4.73 21.11 -33.83
N ALA A 66 3.97 22.09 -33.33
CA ALA A 66 3.24 21.97 -32.07
C ALA A 66 1.93 21.21 -32.28
N VAL A 67 1.85 19.98 -31.77
CA VAL A 67 0.78 19.01 -32.04
C VAL A 67 0.45 18.19 -30.79
N HIS A 68 -0.70 17.50 -30.81
CA HIS A 68 -1.05 16.52 -29.77
C HIS A 68 -0.29 15.22 -30.00
N ILE A 69 0.39 14.70 -28.98
CA ILE A 69 1.22 13.49 -29.07
C ILE A 69 0.68 12.42 -28.11
N PRO A 70 0.04 11.33 -28.58
CA PRO A 70 -0.56 10.32 -27.68
C PRO A 70 0.41 9.73 -26.66
N LYS A 71 1.66 9.43 -27.06
CA LYS A 71 2.71 8.95 -26.16
C LYS A 71 3.06 9.96 -25.05
N SER A 72 3.01 11.27 -25.33
CA SER A 72 3.22 12.32 -24.32
C SER A 72 2.09 12.37 -23.31
N TYR A 73 0.84 12.23 -23.77
CA TYR A 73 -0.33 12.14 -22.90
C TYR A 73 -0.29 10.89 -22.01
N ALA A 74 0.09 9.74 -22.55
CA ALA A 74 0.19 8.48 -21.81
C ALA A 74 1.31 8.50 -20.76
N ALA A 75 2.48 9.06 -21.09
CA ALA A 75 3.57 9.23 -20.13
C ALA A 75 3.17 10.13 -18.94
N ILE A 76 2.44 11.22 -19.20
CA ILE A 76 1.92 12.11 -18.14
C ILE A 76 0.82 11.42 -17.32
N LEU A 77 -0.07 10.64 -17.95
CA LEU A 77 -1.10 9.88 -17.24
C LEU A 77 -0.48 8.87 -16.25
N LEU A 78 0.52 8.10 -16.70
CA LEU A 78 1.27 7.18 -15.83
C LEU A 78 1.97 7.91 -14.68
N ALA A 79 2.63 9.04 -14.99
CA ALA A 79 3.32 9.86 -14.01
C ALA A 79 2.36 10.41 -12.92
N GLU A 80 1.22 10.97 -13.31
CA GLU A 80 0.26 11.60 -12.39
C GLU A 80 -0.46 10.59 -11.50
N VAL A 81 -0.80 9.41 -12.03
CA VAL A 81 -1.40 8.33 -11.23
C VAL A 81 -0.46 7.90 -10.11
N GLU A 82 0.81 7.65 -10.41
CA GLU A 82 1.79 7.25 -9.39
C GLU A 82 2.19 8.40 -8.45
N ARG A 83 2.30 9.63 -8.97
CA ARG A 83 2.55 10.84 -8.18
C ARG A 83 1.44 11.07 -7.14
N SER A 84 0.18 11.02 -7.58
CA SER A 84 -0.99 11.23 -6.72
C SER A 84 -1.14 10.09 -5.71
N ARG A 85 -0.92 8.83 -6.13
CA ARG A 85 -0.98 7.64 -5.28
C ARG A 85 0.12 7.62 -4.21
N GLY A 86 1.30 8.13 -4.53
CA GLY A 86 2.42 8.29 -3.59
C GLY A 86 2.39 9.59 -2.77
N GLY A 87 1.36 10.43 -2.90
CA GLY A 87 1.25 11.70 -2.17
C GLY A 87 2.35 12.72 -2.50
N LEU A 88 3.00 12.62 -3.66
CA LEU A 88 4.09 13.51 -4.06
C LEU A 88 3.53 14.84 -4.60
N ARG A 89 3.95 15.94 -3.98
CA ARG A 89 3.58 17.32 -4.38
C ARG A 89 2.06 17.50 -4.56
N PRO A 90 1.23 17.24 -3.53
CA PRO A 90 -0.23 17.32 -3.62
C PRO A 90 -0.75 18.74 -3.90
N ASP A 91 0.13 19.75 -3.81
CA ASP A 91 -0.10 21.13 -4.23
C ASP A 91 -0.14 21.32 -5.76
N LEU A 92 0.46 20.42 -6.54
CA LEU A 92 0.46 20.47 -8.01
C LEU A 92 -0.84 19.89 -8.59
N PRO A 93 -1.58 20.62 -9.44
CA PRO A 93 -2.79 20.12 -10.10
C PRO A 93 -2.60 18.78 -10.81
N ASN A 94 -3.47 17.81 -10.55
CA ASN A 94 -3.39 16.48 -11.15
C ASN A 94 -3.76 16.50 -12.64
N LEU A 95 -2.83 16.09 -13.51
CA LEU A 95 -3.00 16.09 -14.97
C LEU A 95 -3.53 14.76 -15.55
N ALA A 96 -3.81 13.74 -14.71
CA ALA A 96 -4.32 12.45 -15.16
C ALA A 96 -5.68 12.58 -15.87
N ILE A 97 -6.64 13.30 -15.29
CA ILE A 97 -7.98 13.50 -15.85
C ILE A 97 -7.93 14.13 -17.25
N PRO A 98 -7.30 15.30 -17.49
CA PRO A 98 -7.22 15.88 -18.83
C PRO A 98 -6.39 15.03 -19.80
N ALA A 99 -5.37 14.29 -19.32
CA ALA A 99 -4.58 13.43 -20.18
C ALA A 99 -5.33 12.18 -20.65
N GLY A 100 -5.90 11.42 -19.71
CA GLY A 100 -6.67 10.21 -20.00
C GLY A 100 -7.97 10.49 -20.74
N THR A 101 -8.65 11.61 -20.45
CA THR A 101 -9.82 12.03 -21.23
C THR A 101 -9.45 12.31 -22.69
N TRP A 102 -8.35 13.02 -22.95
CA TRP A 102 -7.90 13.26 -24.32
C TRP A 102 -7.60 11.95 -25.06
N LEU A 103 -6.91 10.99 -24.42
CA LEU A 103 -6.62 9.68 -25.01
C LEU A 103 -7.88 8.89 -25.38
N LEU A 104 -8.90 8.90 -24.51
CA LEU A 104 -10.17 8.21 -24.74
C LEU A 104 -11.06 8.92 -25.79
N ASP A 105 -10.96 10.24 -25.91
CA ASP A 105 -11.69 11.03 -26.91
C ASP A 105 -11.08 10.91 -28.32
N HIS A 106 -9.77 10.65 -28.42
CA HIS A 106 -8.99 10.65 -29.66
C HIS A 106 -8.46 9.25 -30.02
N ALA A 107 -9.20 8.20 -29.65
CA ALA A 107 -8.80 6.80 -29.77
C ALA A 107 -8.92 6.20 -31.19
N ASN A 108 -9.24 6.97 -32.23
CA ASN A 108 -9.33 6.53 -33.63
C ASN A 108 -9.14 7.77 -34.53
N LEU A 109 -7.90 8.27 -34.61
CA LEU A 109 -7.57 9.56 -35.22
C LEU A 109 -7.18 9.47 -36.72
N ASP A 110 -6.93 8.27 -37.23
CA ASP A 110 -6.76 7.96 -38.66
C ASP A 110 -8.09 7.48 -39.30
N GLY A 111 -9.06 7.04 -38.50
CA GLY A 111 -10.45 6.83 -38.92
C GLY A 111 -10.70 5.49 -39.60
N ASP A 112 -9.83 4.49 -39.43
CA ASP A 112 -9.95 3.19 -40.11
C ASP A 112 -11.05 2.28 -39.50
N GLY A 113 -11.45 2.55 -38.26
CA GLY A 113 -12.48 1.81 -37.51
C GLY A 113 -11.94 0.94 -36.38
N HIS A 114 -10.62 0.84 -36.22
CA HIS A 114 -9.94 0.12 -35.16
C HIS A 114 -9.32 1.10 -34.16
N PRO A 115 -9.78 1.13 -32.90
CA PRO A 115 -9.20 2.05 -31.92
C PRO A 115 -7.70 1.81 -31.72
N GLY A 116 -6.93 2.89 -31.70
CA GLY A 116 -5.48 2.87 -31.72
C GLY A 116 -4.93 4.29 -31.74
N TRP A 117 -3.62 4.41 -31.49
CA TRP A 117 -2.96 5.71 -31.39
C TRP A 117 -1.69 5.73 -32.24
N GLY A 118 -1.56 6.76 -33.08
CA GLY A 118 -0.45 6.93 -34.00
C GLY A 118 0.55 8.02 -33.60
N VAL A 119 1.33 8.48 -34.59
CA VAL A 119 2.08 9.74 -34.50
C VAL A 119 1.36 10.81 -35.35
N PRO A 120 1.30 12.08 -34.92
CA PRO A 120 0.43 13.11 -35.50
C PRO A 120 0.87 13.65 -36.88
N ILE A 121 1.86 13.02 -37.52
CA ILE A 121 2.54 13.48 -38.74
C ILE A 121 2.73 12.25 -39.65
N ALA A 122 2.67 12.44 -40.97
CA ALA A 122 2.90 11.35 -41.92
C ALA A 122 4.36 10.89 -41.88
N TRP A 123 4.59 9.58 -41.89
CA TRP A 123 5.90 8.99 -41.55
C TRP A 123 6.20 7.77 -42.42
N ASP A 124 7.41 7.70 -42.96
CA ASP A 124 7.97 6.48 -43.53
C ASP A 124 8.71 5.74 -42.40
N ALA A 125 8.22 4.56 -42.03
CA ALA A 125 8.68 3.83 -40.85
C ALA A 125 10.05 3.16 -41.04
N TYR A 126 10.40 2.80 -42.29
CA TYR A 126 11.56 1.95 -42.61
C TYR A 126 12.51 2.59 -43.64
N GLY A 127 12.14 3.73 -44.23
CA GLY A 127 12.91 4.41 -45.28
C GLY A 127 12.77 3.76 -46.66
N ASP A 128 11.74 2.94 -46.88
CA ASP A 128 11.50 2.21 -48.12
C ASP A 128 10.62 2.97 -49.13
N GLY A 129 10.15 4.17 -48.76
CA GLY A 129 9.25 5.01 -49.53
C GLY A 129 7.76 4.83 -49.19
N SER A 130 7.40 3.90 -48.31
CA SER A 130 6.02 3.71 -47.86
C SER A 130 5.64 4.71 -46.75
N ILE A 131 5.09 5.85 -47.16
CA ILE A 131 4.64 6.90 -46.24
C ILE A 131 3.27 6.51 -45.64
N ASN A 132 3.26 6.18 -44.36
CA ASN A 132 2.04 6.03 -43.59
C ASN A 132 1.40 7.41 -43.32
N PRO A 133 0.07 7.55 -43.52
CA PRO A 133 -0.66 8.77 -43.18
C PRO A 133 -0.48 9.20 -41.71
N ALA A 134 -0.62 10.50 -41.45
CA ALA A 134 -0.68 11.02 -40.10
C ALA A 134 -1.77 10.31 -39.27
N ASN A 135 -1.52 10.18 -37.97
CA ASN A 135 -2.32 9.44 -36.99
C ASN A 135 -2.41 7.91 -37.16
N THR A 136 -1.81 7.31 -38.20
CA THR A 136 -1.77 5.83 -38.40
C THR A 136 -1.48 5.11 -37.09
N ALA A 137 -2.38 4.23 -36.64
CA ALA A 137 -2.21 3.49 -35.40
C ALA A 137 -0.94 2.61 -35.41
N TYR A 138 0.01 2.93 -34.52
CA TYR A 138 1.26 2.18 -34.36
C TYR A 138 1.21 1.33 -33.09
N THR A 139 1.75 0.11 -33.16
CA THR A 139 1.68 -0.85 -32.05
C THR A 139 2.37 -0.35 -30.79
N ILE A 140 3.54 0.31 -30.88
CA ILE A 140 4.21 0.90 -29.71
C ILE A 140 3.38 2.02 -29.06
N SER A 141 2.93 2.99 -29.85
CA SER A 141 2.09 4.10 -29.36
C SER A 141 0.79 3.59 -28.73
N THR A 142 0.16 2.58 -29.34
CA THR A 142 -1.05 1.95 -28.83
C THR A 142 -0.79 1.18 -27.54
N ALA A 143 0.31 0.43 -27.43
CA ALA A 143 0.66 -0.31 -26.23
C ALA A 143 0.95 0.61 -25.03
N ILE A 144 1.65 1.72 -25.25
CA ILE A 144 1.92 2.75 -24.24
C ILE A 144 0.63 3.41 -23.74
N VAL A 145 -0.32 3.70 -24.65
CA VAL A 145 -1.61 4.28 -24.26
C VAL A 145 -2.48 3.26 -23.50
N VAL A 146 -2.50 2.01 -23.94
CA VAL A 146 -3.20 0.91 -23.25
C VAL A 146 -2.64 0.73 -21.83
N ASP A 147 -1.32 0.73 -21.66
CA ASP A 147 -0.67 0.67 -20.35
C ASP A 147 -1.10 1.83 -19.43
N ALA A 148 -1.08 3.06 -19.95
CA ALA A 148 -1.47 4.25 -19.21
C ALA A 148 -2.96 4.23 -18.80
N LEU A 149 -3.84 3.82 -19.72
CA LEU A 149 -5.28 3.72 -19.46
C LEU A 149 -5.59 2.58 -18.47
N LEU A 150 -5.01 1.39 -18.62
CA LEU A 150 -5.20 0.28 -17.68
C LEU A 150 -4.64 0.62 -16.30
N THR A 151 -3.48 1.26 -16.22
CA THR A 151 -2.90 1.72 -14.94
C THR A 151 -3.79 2.78 -14.26
N TRP A 152 -4.41 3.68 -15.03
CA TRP A 152 -5.40 4.63 -14.50
C TRP A 152 -6.65 3.90 -13.97
N MET A 153 -7.20 2.95 -14.74
CA MET A 153 -8.36 2.13 -14.35
C MET A 153 -8.11 1.32 -13.06
N GLU A 154 -6.94 0.72 -12.93
CA GLU A 154 -6.55 -0.15 -11.81
C GLU A 154 -6.22 0.63 -10.52
N ARG A 155 -5.69 1.86 -10.61
CA ARG A 155 -5.06 2.56 -9.48
C ARG A 155 -5.72 3.87 -9.06
N ASP A 156 -6.64 4.39 -9.85
CA ASP A 156 -7.41 5.62 -9.55
C ASP A 156 -8.91 5.33 -9.59
N SER A 157 -9.58 5.44 -8.44
CA SER A 157 -11.03 5.24 -8.30
C SER A 157 -11.88 6.36 -8.91
N SER A 158 -11.27 7.48 -9.33
CA SER A 158 -11.95 8.54 -10.09
C SER A 158 -11.89 8.34 -11.62
N SER A 159 -11.13 7.33 -12.09
CA SER A 159 -11.02 7.01 -13.51
C SER A 159 -12.36 6.54 -14.10
N PRO A 160 -12.63 6.82 -15.40
CA PRO A 160 -13.84 6.36 -16.08
C PRO A 160 -13.72 4.87 -16.48
N GLN A 161 -13.58 3.99 -15.49
CA GLN A 161 -13.19 2.58 -15.63
C GLN A 161 -13.90 1.83 -16.75
N LYS A 162 -15.24 1.93 -16.83
CA LYS A 162 -16.03 1.30 -17.89
C LYS A 162 -15.60 1.76 -19.30
N ARG A 163 -15.45 3.08 -19.51
CA ARG A 163 -15.06 3.66 -20.80
C ARG A 163 -13.64 3.21 -21.17
N ILE A 164 -12.73 3.19 -20.20
CA ILE A 164 -11.37 2.65 -20.39
C ILE A 164 -11.42 1.20 -20.84
N PHE A 165 -12.13 0.35 -20.10
CA PHE A 165 -12.24 -1.07 -20.40
C PHE A 165 -12.81 -1.31 -21.82
N GLU A 166 -13.88 -0.60 -22.19
CA GLU A 166 -14.47 -0.66 -23.53
C GLU A 166 -13.46 -0.22 -24.62
N THR A 167 -12.82 0.95 -24.45
CA THR A 167 -11.83 1.46 -25.43
C THR A 167 -10.63 0.52 -25.59
N VAL A 168 -10.08 -0.01 -24.50
CA VAL A 168 -8.96 -0.98 -24.54
C VAL A 168 -9.41 -2.32 -25.16
N THR A 169 -10.62 -2.80 -24.87
CA THR A 169 -11.18 -4.01 -25.51
C THR A 169 -11.18 -3.87 -27.03
N TYR A 170 -11.69 -2.75 -27.56
CA TYR A 170 -11.72 -2.52 -29.00
C TYR A 170 -10.32 -2.31 -29.60
N ALA A 171 -9.40 -1.66 -28.88
CA ALA A 171 -8.04 -1.42 -29.36
C ALA A 171 -7.17 -2.68 -29.39
N LEU A 172 -7.36 -3.61 -28.46
CA LEU A 172 -6.60 -4.86 -28.42
C LEU A 172 -7.17 -5.96 -29.32
N LYS A 173 -8.46 -5.88 -29.70
CA LYS A 173 -9.13 -6.93 -30.49
C LYS A 173 -8.47 -7.22 -31.86
N PRO A 174 -7.99 -6.24 -32.65
CA PRO A 174 -7.27 -6.53 -33.90
C PRO A 174 -5.96 -7.31 -33.68
N PHE A 175 -5.27 -7.10 -32.55
CA PHE A 175 -4.07 -7.87 -32.20
C PHE A 175 -4.36 -9.34 -31.88
N ALA A 176 -5.61 -9.73 -31.64
CA ALA A 176 -6.00 -11.14 -31.52
C ALA A 176 -5.97 -11.89 -32.87
N ASP A 177 -6.12 -11.20 -34.00
CA ASP A 177 -6.25 -11.81 -35.33
C ASP A 177 -4.88 -12.15 -35.94
N LYS A 178 -4.76 -13.38 -36.48
CA LYS A 178 -3.53 -13.87 -37.09
C LYS A 178 -3.26 -13.28 -38.48
N GLN A 179 -4.25 -12.66 -39.15
CA GLN A 179 -4.04 -12.04 -40.47
C GLN A 179 -3.12 -10.80 -40.44
N TYR A 180 -2.97 -10.17 -39.27
CA TYR A 180 -2.10 -9.00 -39.08
C TYR A 180 -0.70 -9.36 -38.55
N ARG A 181 -0.29 -10.63 -38.51
CA ARG A 181 1.04 -11.02 -38.01
C ARG A 181 2.13 -10.69 -39.03
N SER A 182 3.32 -10.36 -38.50
CA SER A 182 4.55 -10.28 -39.29
C SER A 182 5.06 -11.69 -39.68
N PRO A 183 6.04 -11.84 -40.59
CA PRO A 183 6.47 -13.14 -41.12
C PRO A 183 6.88 -14.19 -40.08
N SER A 184 7.43 -13.77 -38.93
CA SER A 184 7.79 -14.69 -37.82
C SER A 184 6.60 -15.15 -36.98
N GLY A 185 5.43 -14.53 -37.10
CA GLY A 185 4.26 -14.76 -36.24
C GLY A 185 4.13 -13.78 -35.07
N MET A 186 4.93 -12.72 -35.00
CA MET A 186 4.83 -11.66 -33.99
C MET A 186 3.69 -10.66 -34.27
N LEU A 187 3.32 -9.88 -33.24
CA LEU A 187 2.51 -8.67 -33.40
C LEU A 187 3.21 -7.69 -34.38
N PRO A 188 2.48 -7.03 -35.28
CA PRO A 188 3.06 -6.17 -36.31
C PRO A 188 3.53 -4.82 -35.75
N TYR A 189 4.27 -4.07 -36.56
CA TYR A 189 4.62 -2.67 -36.25
C TYR A 189 3.41 -1.71 -36.34
N SER A 190 2.56 -1.91 -37.35
CA SER A 190 1.23 -1.28 -37.51
C SER A 190 0.31 -2.20 -38.33
N PHE A 191 -0.96 -1.85 -38.47
CA PHE A 191 -1.89 -2.60 -39.34
C PHE A 191 -1.74 -2.29 -40.84
N ARG A 192 -0.80 -1.40 -41.22
CA ARG A 192 -0.54 -1.06 -42.62
C ARG A 192 0.19 -2.21 -43.33
N LYS A 193 -0.25 -2.53 -44.55
CA LYS A 193 0.31 -3.63 -45.35
C LYS A 193 1.77 -3.41 -45.77
N SER A 194 2.23 -2.16 -45.80
CA SER A 194 3.64 -1.76 -45.94
C SER A 194 4.51 -2.26 -44.80
N ASP A 195 4.00 -2.19 -43.58
CA ASP A 195 4.75 -2.42 -42.35
C ASP A 195 4.73 -3.91 -41.93
N GLN A 196 3.75 -4.67 -42.41
CA GLN A 196 3.60 -6.11 -42.15
C GLN A 196 4.85 -6.98 -42.40
N PRO A 197 5.72 -6.74 -43.40
CA PRO A 197 6.91 -7.56 -43.66
C PRO A 197 8.01 -7.49 -42.60
N TYR A 198 7.92 -6.57 -41.63
CA TYR A 198 8.99 -6.27 -40.67
C TYR A 198 8.69 -6.84 -39.28
N ASP A 199 9.63 -7.61 -38.73
CA ASP A 199 9.51 -8.27 -37.43
C ASP A 199 10.21 -7.42 -36.35
N THR A 200 9.61 -6.27 -36.05
CA THR A 200 10.20 -5.22 -35.20
C THR A 200 9.89 -5.47 -33.72
N PHE A 201 10.93 -5.69 -32.89
CA PHE A 201 10.79 -6.33 -31.57
C PHE A 201 10.23 -5.44 -30.46
N ASN A 202 10.64 -4.18 -30.46
CA ASN A 202 10.29 -3.13 -29.49
C ASN A 202 8.77 -2.85 -29.34
N PRO A 203 7.96 -2.62 -30.39
CA PRO A 203 6.50 -2.50 -30.25
C PRO A 203 5.87 -3.82 -29.80
N ALA A 204 6.31 -4.93 -30.38
CA ALA A 204 5.70 -6.24 -30.19
C ALA A 204 5.89 -6.74 -28.74
N ALA A 205 7.05 -6.50 -28.14
CA ALA A 205 7.33 -6.84 -26.75
C ALA A 205 6.47 -6.04 -25.75
N TYR A 206 6.41 -4.71 -25.87
CA TYR A 206 5.58 -3.88 -24.97
C TYR A 206 4.10 -4.23 -25.12
N MET A 207 3.63 -4.45 -26.35
CA MET A 207 2.25 -4.87 -26.60
C MET A 207 1.96 -6.26 -26.05
N ALA A 208 2.85 -7.26 -26.23
CA ALA A 208 2.65 -8.61 -25.69
C ALA A 208 2.46 -8.61 -24.16
N GLY A 209 3.19 -7.76 -23.43
CA GLY A 209 2.96 -7.53 -22.01
C GLY A 209 1.54 -7.02 -21.71
N GLN A 210 1.05 -6.01 -22.45
CA GLN A 210 -0.29 -5.47 -22.26
C GLN A 210 -1.42 -6.41 -22.73
N LEU A 211 -1.20 -7.24 -23.76
CA LEU A 211 -2.14 -8.29 -24.16
C LEU A 211 -2.28 -9.33 -23.05
N GLN A 212 -1.16 -9.75 -22.45
CA GLN A 212 -1.13 -10.71 -21.34
C GLN A 212 -1.86 -10.14 -20.11
N ARG A 213 -1.58 -8.88 -19.73
CA ARG A 213 -2.31 -8.14 -18.68
C ARG A 213 -3.81 -8.11 -18.94
N PHE A 214 -4.23 -7.64 -20.11
CA PHE A 214 -5.66 -7.49 -20.42
C PHE A 214 -6.40 -8.83 -20.51
N SER A 215 -5.71 -9.92 -20.85
CA SER A 215 -6.28 -11.29 -20.83
C SER A 215 -6.72 -11.78 -19.44
N GLN A 216 -6.23 -11.15 -18.37
CA GLN A 216 -6.68 -11.40 -16.99
C GLN A 216 -7.89 -10.54 -16.59
N LEU A 217 -8.15 -9.45 -17.32
CA LEU A 217 -9.17 -8.44 -16.99
C LEU A 217 -10.47 -8.63 -17.78
N THR A 218 -10.41 -9.19 -18.99
CA THR A 218 -11.61 -9.37 -19.82
C THR A 218 -12.44 -10.59 -19.42
N PRO A 219 -13.78 -10.47 -19.31
CA PRO A 219 -14.65 -11.61 -19.05
C PRO A 219 -14.83 -12.51 -20.28
N ASP A 220 -14.59 -11.99 -21.49
CA ASP A 220 -14.61 -12.73 -22.75
C ASP A 220 -13.44 -13.73 -22.79
N GLN A 221 -13.74 -15.02 -22.58
CA GLN A 221 -12.73 -16.07 -22.49
C GLN A 221 -12.10 -16.43 -23.84
N ASP A 222 -12.79 -16.21 -24.95
CA ASP A 222 -12.27 -16.45 -26.29
C ASP A 222 -11.29 -15.34 -26.66
N LEU A 223 -11.64 -14.08 -26.39
CA LEU A 223 -10.72 -12.94 -26.52
C LEU A 223 -9.52 -13.09 -25.58
N ALA A 224 -9.74 -13.41 -24.30
CA ALA A 224 -8.65 -13.65 -23.35
C ALA A 224 -7.67 -14.71 -23.86
N THR A 225 -8.18 -15.81 -24.40
CA THR A 225 -7.35 -16.90 -24.93
C THR A 225 -6.62 -16.51 -26.21
N ALA A 226 -7.27 -15.77 -27.13
CA ALA A 226 -6.63 -15.26 -28.33
C ALA A 226 -5.52 -14.24 -28.01
N LEU A 227 -5.73 -13.36 -27.01
CA LEU A 227 -4.72 -12.39 -26.54
C LEU A 227 -3.53 -13.06 -25.84
N ARG A 228 -3.76 -14.10 -25.01
CA ARG A 228 -2.66 -14.92 -24.44
C ARG A 228 -1.84 -15.59 -25.53
N ASN A 229 -2.49 -16.22 -26.49
CA ASN A 229 -1.80 -16.85 -27.63
C ASN A 229 -1.00 -15.82 -28.45
N ALA A 230 -1.54 -14.62 -28.65
CA ALA A 230 -0.86 -13.52 -29.34
C ALA A 230 0.40 -13.02 -28.61
N ALA A 231 0.34 -12.93 -27.27
CA ALA A 231 1.48 -12.60 -26.42
C ALA A 231 2.53 -13.72 -26.42
N ASP A 232 2.11 -14.97 -26.21
CA ASP A 232 2.97 -16.15 -26.18
C ASP A 232 3.71 -16.38 -27.51
N ASP A 233 3.00 -16.32 -28.65
CA ASP A 233 3.58 -16.48 -29.98
C ASP A 233 4.69 -15.43 -30.21
N THR A 234 4.48 -14.20 -29.72
CA THR A 234 5.45 -13.09 -29.83
C THR A 234 6.63 -13.24 -28.88
N VAL A 235 6.39 -13.64 -27.62
CA VAL A 235 7.45 -13.90 -26.64
C VAL A 235 8.30 -15.11 -27.03
N GLN A 236 7.73 -16.11 -27.71
CA GLN A 236 8.49 -17.23 -28.27
C GLN A 236 9.51 -16.76 -29.32
N VAL A 237 9.14 -15.82 -30.21
CA VAL A 237 10.10 -15.27 -31.17
C VAL A 237 11.15 -14.40 -30.48
N LEU A 238 10.76 -13.56 -29.50
CA LEU A 238 11.72 -12.81 -28.67
C LEU A 238 12.73 -13.75 -27.96
N LEU A 239 12.28 -14.90 -27.45
CA LEU A 239 13.14 -15.90 -26.82
C LEU A 239 14.04 -16.65 -27.82
N ASN A 240 13.62 -16.79 -29.07
CA ASN A 240 14.45 -17.39 -30.13
C ASN A 240 15.51 -16.40 -30.63
N GLU A 241 15.13 -15.13 -30.81
CA GLU A 241 15.97 -14.11 -31.45
C GLU A 241 16.81 -13.27 -30.48
N LYS A 242 16.67 -13.43 -29.16
CA LYS A 242 17.55 -12.76 -28.19
C LYS A 242 19.02 -13.04 -28.52
N LYS A 243 19.84 -12.02 -28.39
CA LYS A 243 21.30 -12.10 -28.46
C LYS A 243 21.83 -11.95 -27.03
N VAL A 244 22.98 -12.57 -26.74
CA VAL A 244 23.63 -12.49 -25.41
C VAL A 244 24.97 -11.80 -25.56
N ASN A 245 25.24 -10.75 -24.79
CA ASN A 245 26.55 -10.11 -24.81
C ASN A 245 27.56 -11.00 -24.05
N PRO A 246 28.61 -11.53 -24.71
CA PRO A 246 29.55 -12.47 -24.09
C PRO A 246 30.42 -11.85 -23.01
N ALA A 247 30.49 -10.52 -22.89
CA ALA A 247 31.28 -9.82 -21.87
C ALA A 247 30.51 -9.59 -20.55
N THR A 248 29.17 -9.56 -20.59
CA THR A 248 28.30 -9.17 -19.46
C THR A 248 27.27 -10.22 -19.09
N GLY A 249 26.95 -11.15 -20.01
CA GLY A 249 25.82 -12.08 -19.90
C GLY A 249 24.45 -11.44 -20.15
N SER A 250 24.38 -10.15 -20.51
CA SER A 250 23.12 -9.44 -20.74
C SER A 250 22.34 -10.01 -21.93
N TRP A 251 21.02 -9.87 -21.89
CA TRP A 251 20.14 -10.21 -23.01
C TRP A 251 19.74 -8.94 -23.75
N TYR A 252 19.98 -8.91 -25.06
CA TYR A 252 19.61 -7.79 -25.92
C TYR A 252 18.94 -8.27 -27.21
N TRP A 253 18.30 -7.33 -27.90
CA TRP A 253 17.64 -7.56 -29.19
C TRP A 253 18.10 -6.53 -30.21
N GLN A 254 18.11 -6.95 -31.47
CA GLN A 254 18.19 -6.05 -32.62
C GLN A 254 16.88 -5.28 -32.78
N TYR A 255 16.84 -4.25 -33.63
CA TYR A 255 15.61 -3.47 -33.85
C TYR A 255 14.50 -4.31 -34.50
N SER A 256 14.87 -5.10 -35.52
CA SER A 256 14.03 -6.08 -36.19
C SER A 256 14.83 -7.34 -36.57
N ILE A 257 14.17 -8.42 -36.99
CA ILE A 257 14.87 -9.60 -37.57
C ILE A 257 15.66 -9.19 -38.84
N GLN A 258 15.18 -8.17 -39.54
CA GLN A 258 15.70 -7.67 -40.80
C GLN A 258 16.97 -6.80 -40.64
N GLU A 259 17.29 -6.31 -39.43
CA GLU A 259 18.30 -5.26 -39.21
C GLU A 259 19.40 -5.66 -38.21
N ASN A 260 20.66 -5.62 -38.65
CA ASN A 260 21.83 -5.92 -37.82
C ASN A 260 22.26 -4.75 -36.89
N VAL A 261 21.30 -4.13 -36.19
CA VAL A 261 21.52 -2.99 -35.28
C VAL A 261 20.79 -3.24 -33.97
N ALA A 262 21.47 -3.13 -32.82
CA ALA A 262 20.87 -3.22 -31.50
C ALA A 262 19.89 -2.05 -31.24
N ASN A 263 18.88 -2.30 -30.42
CA ASN A 263 17.98 -1.24 -29.98
C ASN A 263 18.73 -0.10 -29.27
N ASP A 264 18.21 1.11 -29.44
CA ASP A 264 18.59 2.25 -28.60
C ASP A 264 17.95 2.11 -27.19
N LEU A 265 18.39 2.95 -26.25
CA LEU A 265 18.03 2.88 -24.84
C LEU A 265 16.50 2.82 -24.56
N PRO A 266 15.60 3.63 -25.16
CA PRO A 266 14.17 3.54 -24.90
C PRO A 266 13.55 2.29 -25.54
N HIS A 267 14.02 1.86 -26.71
CA HIS A 267 13.47 0.66 -27.35
C HIS A 267 13.93 -0.63 -26.67
N ALA A 268 15.16 -0.67 -26.15
CA ALA A 268 15.62 -1.72 -25.22
C ALA A 268 14.78 -1.70 -23.94
N SER A 269 14.52 -0.50 -23.38
CA SER A 269 13.65 -0.32 -22.22
C SER A 269 12.23 -0.86 -22.47
N TYR A 270 11.63 -0.62 -23.64
CA TYR A 270 10.31 -1.17 -23.97
C TYR A 270 10.27 -2.70 -24.03
N ILE A 271 11.34 -3.34 -24.51
CA ILE A 271 11.41 -4.82 -24.51
C ILE A 271 11.50 -5.35 -23.08
N ILE A 272 12.33 -4.72 -22.23
CA ILE A 272 12.47 -5.07 -20.82
C ILE A 272 11.14 -4.90 -20.06
N ASP A 273 10.44 -3.78 -20.24
CA ASP A 273 9.17 -3.52 -19.54
C ASP A 273 8.05 -4.44 -20.07
N GLY A 274 7.98 -4.69 -21.38
CA GLY A 274 7.04 -5.64 -21.98
C GLY A 274 7.20 -7.07 -21.44
N LEU A 275 8.44 -7.56 -21.37
CA LEU A 275 8.76 -8.87 -20.79
C LEU A 275 8.46 -8.90 -19.28
N ARG A 276 8.77 -7.83 -18.54
CA ARG A 276 8.41 -7.66 -17.12
C ARG A 276 6.89 -7.78 -16.92
N THR A 277 6.09 -7.04 -17.69
CA THR A 277 4.62 -7.08 -17.62
C THR A 277 4.09 -8.47 -17.98
N TYR A 278 4.63 -9.11 -19.03
CA TYR A 278 4.25 -10.48 -19.41
C TYR A 278 4.50 -11.51 -18.29
N ILE A 279 5.64 -11.42 -17.59
CA ILE A 279 5.94 -12.27 -16.42
C ILE A 279 4.97 -11.99 -15.27
N VAL A 280 4.79 -10.72 -14.89
CA VAL A 280 3.91 -10.32 -13.78
C VAL A 280 2.45 -10.77 -14.00
N HIS A 281 1.98 -10.76 -15.24
CA HIS A 281 0.64 -11.23 -15.62
C HIS A 281 0.62 -12.71 -16.06
N GLY A 282 1.59 -13.52 -15.62
CA GLY A 282 1.52 -14.98 -15.70
C GLY A 282 1.57 -15.55 -17.12
N GLY A 283 2.36 -14.94 -18.00
CA GLY A 283 2.60 -15.45 -19.35
C GLY A 283 3.23 -16.84 -19.35
N ARG A 284 2.81 -17.72 -20.28
CA ARG A 284 3.18 -19.16 -20.29
C ARG A 284 4.68 -19.42 -20.42
N LEU A 285 5.44 -18.47 -20.93
CA LEU A 285 6.89 -18.56 -21.14
C LEU A 285 7.71 -17.83 -20.07
N ALA A 286 7.09 -17.37 -18.97
CA ALA A 286 7.74 -16.59 -17.91
C ALA A 286 9.00 -17.26 -17.34
N ASP A 287 8.94 -18.55 -17.03
CA ASP A 287 10.06 -19.34 -16.48
C ASP A 287 11.26 -19.48 -17.45
N GLN A 288 11.10 -19.08 -18.73
CA GLN A 288 12.16 -19.10 -19.74
C GLN A 288 12.82 -17.73 -19.96
N ILE A 289 12.36 -16.67 -19.28
CA ILE A 289 12.89 -15.31 -19.41
C ILE A 289 13.82 -15.01 -18.23
N ASP A 290 15.12 -14.89 -18.51
CA ASP A 290 16.05 -14.28 -17.55
C ASP A 290 15.87 -12.76 -17.56
N ILE A 291 14.90 -12.29 -16.77
CA ILE A 291 14.59 -10.88 -16.64
C ILE A 291 15.74 -10.08 -16.02
N ASN A 292 16.63 -10.72 -15.27
CA ASN A 292 17.81 -10.08 -14.67
C ASN A 292 18.90 -9.86 -15.72
N ALA A 293 19.12 -10.81 -16.64
CA ALA A 293 19.97 -10.62 -17.81
C ALA A 293 19.40 -9.56 -18.76
N ALA A 294 18.09 -9.46 -18.91
CA ALA A 294 17.44 -8.38 -19.66
C ALA A 294 17.65 -7.00 -18.97
N PHE A 295 17.42 -6.89 -17.66
CA PHE A 295 17.74 -5.66 -16.91
C PHE A 295 19.23 -5.28 -16.97
N ALA A 296 20.13 -6.26 -16.99
CA ALA A 296 21.57 -6.01 -17.06
C ALA A 296 21.99 -5.27 -18.34
N HIS A 297 21.23 -5.38 -19.44
CA HIS A 297 21.51 -4.67 -20.69
C HIS A 297 21.44 -3.14 -20.53
N LEU A 298 20.65 -2.60 -19.59
CA LEU A 298 20.63 -1.16 -19.30
C LEU A 298 22.01 -0.62 -18.88
N LYS A 299 22.86 -1.45 -18.25
CA LYS A 299 24.22 -1.08 -17.84
C LYS A 299 25.18 -0.87 -19.01
N GLU A 300 24.79 -1.29 -20.21
CA GLU A 300 25.63 -1.20 -21.41
C GLU A 300 25.52 0.16 -22.11
N PHE A 301 24.66 1.05 -21.60
CA PHE A 301 24.53 2.45 -22.04
C PHE A 301 25.32 3.41 -21.12
N GLU A 302 25.89 2.93 -20.01
CA GLU A 302 26.77 3.69 -19.11
C GLU A 302 28.19 3.79 -19.68
N ASP A 303 28.53 4.90 -20.35
CA ASP A 303 29.88 5.14 -20.86
C ASP A 303 30.68 6.09 -19.97
N LYS A 304 31.52 5.48 -19.12
CA LYS A 304 32.42 6.18 -18.19
C LYS A 304 33.53 6.98 -18.88
N SER A 305 33.70 6.82 -20.20
CA SER A 305 34.72 7.51 -20.98
C SER A 305 34.15 8.65 -21.85
N ALA A 306 32.93 8.49 -22.37
CA ALA A 306 32.28 9.50 -23.21
C ALA A 306 31.77 10.73 -22.44
N HIS A 307 31.72 10.66 -21.11
CA HIS A 307 31.11 11.66 -20.23
C HIS A 307 29.62 11.91 -20.51
N TYR A 308 28.91 10.93 -21.10
CA TYR A 308 27.47 10.94 -21.30
C TYR A 308 26.91 9.50 -21.31
N VAL A 309 25.63 9.33 -20.99
CA VAL A 309 24.91 8.05 -21.21
C VAL A 309 24.59 7.92 -22.70
N ARG A 310 24.95 6.78 -23.30
CA ARG A 310 24.83 6.55 -24.75
C ARG A 310 23.37 6.31 -25.16
N GLY A 311 23.03 6.68 -26.40
CA GLY A 311 21.78 6.28 -27.03
C GLY A 311 21.77 4.80 -27.43
N TRP A 312 22.92 4.25 -27.81
CA TRP A 312 23.12 2.85 -28.23
C TRP A 312 24.14 2.14 -27.32
N PRO A 313 24.01 0.82 -27.10
CA PRO A 313 24.87 0.09 -26.16
C PRO A 313 26.34 0.11 -26.62
N LEU A 314 27.27 0.04 -25.66
CA LEU A 314 28.73 0.14 -25.84
C LEU A 314 29.32 -0.77 -26.94
N PHE A 315 28.70 -1.93 -27.22
CA PHE A 315 29.17 -2.83 -28.26
C PHE A 315 28.79 -2.39 -29.69
N GLN A 316 27.84 -1.45 -29.85
CA GLN A 316 27.38 -0.92 -31.14
C GLN A 316 28.33 0.17 -31.66
N GLN A 317 29.61 -0.20 -31.88
CA GLN A 317 30.74 0.72 -32.11
C GLN A 317 30.60 1.64 -33.34
N ASN A 318 29.68 1.36 -34.27
CA ASN A 318 29.40 2.21 -35.43
C ASN A 318 28.42 3.37 -35.12
N ILE A 319 27.91 3.48 -33.89
CA ILE A 319 27.02 4.57 -33.46
C ILE A 319 27.50 5.12 -32.11
N ASP A 320 28.21 6.25 -32.15
CA ASP A 320 28.60 7.04 -30.98
C ASP A 320 27.72 8.27 -30.86
N ARG A 321 26.71 8.21 -29.97
CA ARG A 321 25.74 9.29 -29.74
C ARG A 321 25.26 9.28 -28.30
N PRO A 322 25.02 10.47 -27.70
CA PRO A 322 24.33 10.56 -26.42
C PRO A 322 22.88 10.13 -26.54
N ALA A 323 22.34 9.67 -25.42
CA ALA A 323 20.92 9.47 -25.21
C ALA A 323 20.14 10.77 -25.48
N ARG A 324 18.87 10.64 -25.84
CA ARG A 324 17.89 11.73 -25.84
C ARG A 324 17.29 11.87 -24.44
N THR A 325 16.74 13.03 -24.10
CA THR A 325 16.00 13.21 -22.82
C THR A 325 14.87 12.19 -22.63
N TYR A 326 14.16 11.82 -23.72
CA TYR A 326 13.16 10.76 -23.75
C TYR A 326 13.73 9.38 -23.36
N ASP A 327 14.92 9.05 -23.88
CA ASP A 327 15.63 7.80 -23.62
C ASP A 327 15.93 7.65 -22.12
N LEU A 328 16.44 8.72 -21.51
CA LEU A 328 16.73 8.78 -20.08
C LEU A 328 15.44 8.67 -19.25
N GLY A 329 14.38 9.38 -19.62
CA GLY A 329 13.09 9.33 -18.91
C GLY A 329 12.47 7.94 -18.86
N MET A 330 12.47 7.22 -19.99
CA MET A 330 11.99 5.83 -20.04
C MET A 330 12.89 4.88 -19.23
N ALA A 331 14.21 4.99 -19.38
CA ALA A 331 15.15 4.13 -18.67
C ALA A 331 15.15 4.38 -17.15
N MET A 332 14.96 5.63 -16.71
CA MET A 332 14.75 5.99 -15.31
C MET A 332 13.47 5.37 -14.73
N SER A 333 12.36 5.39 -15.46
CA SER A 333 11.11 4.77 -15.01
C SER A 333 11.30 3.29 -14.69
N ILE A 334 11.99 2.54 -15.55
CA ILE A 334 12.33 1.13 -15.29
C ILE A 334 13.31 1.00 -14.14
N ALA A 335 14.43 1.74 -14.17
CA ALA A 335 15.50 1.63 -13.18
C ALA A 335 15.04 1.96 -11.75
N CYS A 336 14.04 2.83 -11.60
CA CYS A 336 13.47 3.25 -10.31
C CYS A 336 12.23 2.45 -9.86
N THR A 337 11.58 1.72 -10.76
CA THR A 337 10.51 0.77 -10.40
C THR A 337 11.05 -0.64 -10.07
N THR A 338 12.27 -0.97 -10.50
CA THR A 338 12.94 -2.26 -10.25
C THR A 338 14.09 -2.09 -9.22
N PRO A 339 14.09 -2.80 -8.05
CA PRO A 339 15.10 -2.60 -7.00
C PRO A 339 16.56 -2.84 -7.42
N ASP A 340 16.85 -3.95 -8.11
CA ASP A 340 18.23 -4.36 -8.43
C ASP A 340 18.91 -3.48 -9.50
N THR A 341 18.13 -2.65 -10.19
CA THR A 341 18.61 -1.62 -11.12
C THR A 341 18.77 -0.25 -10.50
N ALA A 342 18.39 -0.04 -9.23
CA ALA A 342 18.47 1.27 -8.58
C ALA A 342 19.82 2.01 -8.76
N PRO A 343 21.00 1.35 -8.74
CA PRO A 343 22.27 2.05 -8.98
C PRO A 343 22.45 2.67 -10.37
N ILE A 344 21.70 2.24 -11.39
CA ILE A 344 21.76 2.88 -12.73
C ILE A 344 20.82 4.07 -12.86
N ALA A 345 19.77 4.14 -12.04
CA ALA A 345 18.95 5.35 -11.95
C ALA A 345 19.79 6.55 -11.49
N ASP A 346 20.68 6.34 -10.54
CA ASP A 346 21.58 7.37 -10.02
C ASP A 346 22.51 7.91 -11.13
N VAL A 347 22.93 7.04 -12.07
CA VAL A 347 23.68 7.43 -13.29
C VAL A 347 22.83 8.28 -14.23
N PHE A 348 21.59 7.86 -14.54
CA PHE A 348 20.70 8.61 -15.42
C PHE A 348 20.32 9.99 -14.83
N LEU A 349 20.08 10.05 -13.51
CA LEU A 349 19.81 11.29 -12.78
C LEU A 349 20.99 12.27 -12.82
N ALA A 350 22.23 11.77 -12.70
CA ALA A 350 23.45 12.58 -12.75
C ALA A 350 23.70 13.23 -14.14
N GLU A 351 23.11 12.70 -15.21
CA GLU A 351 23.21 13.26 -16.56
C GLU A 351 22.27 14.44 -16.79
N LEU A 352 21.10 14.49 -16.15
CA LEU A 352 20.03 15.47 -16.41
C LEU A 352 20.47 16.94 -16.39
N PRO A 353 21.39 17.42 -15.51
CA PRO A 353 21.86 18.80 -15.53
C PRO A 353 22.51 19.22 -16.86
N LYS A 354 23.02 18.28 -17.66
CA LYS A 354 23.61 18.55 -18.98
C LYS A 354 22.56 18.78 -20.06
N TYR A 355 21.33 18.31 -19.88
CA TYR A 355 20.22 18.48 -20.82
C TYR A 355 19.44 19.77 -20.58
N ARG A 356 19.68 20.46 -19.45
CA ARG A 356 18.96 21.68 -19.07
C ARG A 356 19.42 22.89 -19.90
N ASP A 357 18.46 23.60 -20.48
CA ASP A 357 18.70 24.82 -21.25
C ASP A 357 18.84 26.06 -20.34
N ASN A 358 19.03 27.24 -20.94
CA ASN A 358 19.15 28.51 -20.19
C ASN A 358 17.78 29.11 -19.78
N ARG A 359 16.67 28.39 -19.95
CA ARG A 359 15.28 28.84 -19.77
C ARG A 359 14.41 27.82 -19.01
N ASN A 360 15.03 26.92 -18.25
CA ASN A 360 14.34 25.90 -17.44
C ASN A 360 13.45 24.95 -18.28
N GLY A 361 14.02 24.42 -19.38
CA GLY A 361 13.49 23.27 -20.10
C GLY A 361 14.59 22.29 -20.50
N TYR A 362 14.20 21.11 -20.97
CA TYR A 362 15.10 20.01 -21.26
C TYR A 362 15.27 19.78 -22.77
N LEU A 363 16.51 19.97 -23.23
CA LEU A 363 16.92 19.84 -24.63
C LEU A 363 16.81 18.38 -25.12
N LYS A 364 16.72 18.20 -26.43
CA LYS A 364 16.76 16.88 -27.07
C LYS A 364 18.01 16.07 -26.68
N TYR A 365 19.17 16.72 -26.65
CA TYR A 365 20.52 16.15 -26.50
C TYR A 365 21.35 17.01 -25.53
N PRO A 366 22.41 16.49 -24.89
CA PRO A 366 23.13 17.21 -23.85
C PRO A 366 23.90 18.40 -24.42
N LYS A 367 23.81 19.53 -23.71
CA LYS A 367 24.42 20.82 -24.02
C LYS A 367 25.95 20.68 -24.11
N GLY A 368 26.52 21.12 -25.22
CA GLY A 368 27.97 21.05 -25.49
C GLY A 368 28.44 19.76 -26.17
N SER A 369 27.57 18.77 -26.38
CA SER A 369 27.85 17.69 -27.34
C SER A 369 27.76 18.19 -28.79
N GLU A 370 28.39 17.49 -29.74
CA GLU A 370 28.24 17.79 -31.18
C GLU A 370 26.80 17.61 -31.69
N TYR A 371 25.98 16.85 -30.95
CA TYR A 371 24.55 16.62 -31.19
C TYR A 371 23.64 17.63 -30.51
N ALA A 372 24.19 18.61 -29.76
CA ALA A 372 23.41 19.54 -28.96
C ALA A 372 22.41 20.34 -29.83
N SER A 373 21.13 20.15 -29.55
CA SER A 373 20.03 20.80 -30.27
C SER A 373 19.26 21.72 -29.32
N PRO A 374 18.90 22.95 -29.73
CA PRO A 374 18.04 23.84 -28.94
C PRO A 374 16.56 23.40 -28.94
N LEU A 375 16.22 22.31 -29.63
CA LEU A 375 14.88 21.74 -29.64
C LEU A 375 14.55 21.14 -28.27
N ILE A 376 13.44 21.59 -27.68
CA ILE A 376 12.77 20.97 -26.55
C ILE A 376 11.52 20.28 -27.11
N VAL A 377 11.27 19.03 -26.71
CA VAL A 377 10.20 18.17 -27.25
C VAL A 377 9.25 17.80 -26.12
N ASN A 378 7.94 18.04 -26.28
CA ASN A 378 6.97 17.85 -25.19
C ASN A 378 6.86 16.39 -24.75
N GLU A 379 6.93 15.46 -25.71
CA GLU A 379 7.02 14.02 -25.43
C GLU A 379 8.25 13.70 -24.57
N TYR A 380 9.38 14.38 -24.77
CA TYR A 380 10.63 14.05 -24.06
C TYR A 380 10.60 14.59 -22.63
N GLU A 381 10.06 15.80 -22.42
CA GLU A 381 9.80 16.33 -21.07
C GLU A 381 8.75 15.47 -20.32
N ALA A 382 7.76 14.90 -21.02
CA ALA A 382 6.76 13.98 -20.46
C ALA A 382 7.34 12.62 -20.00
N TYR A 383 8.24 12.01 -20.77
CA TYR A 383 8.94 10.79 -20.32
C TYR A 383 9.92 11.07 -19.17
N LEU A 384 10.61 12.21 -19.20
CA LEU A 384 11.46 12.63 -18.10
C LEU A 384 10.65 12.86 -16.81
N TYR A 385 9.42 13.40 -16.93
CA TYR A 385 8.50 13.58 -15.82
C TYR A 385 8.10 12.25 -15.17
N ARG A 386 7.70 11.24 -15.97
CA ARG A 386 7.45 9.86 -15.51
C ARG A 386 8.65 9.31 -14.74
N GLY A 387 9.85 9.34 -15.34
CA GLY A 387 11.08 8.86 -14.70
C GLY A 387 11.43 9.60 -13.40
N ALA A 388 11.28 10.93 -13.36
CA ALA A 388 11.57 11.72 -12.16
C ALA A 388 10.65 11.37 -10.98
N ILE A 389 9.37 11.09 -11.24
CA ILE A 389 8.40 10.64 -10.24
C ILE A 389 8.74 9.24 -9.73
N ASP A 390 8.97 8.27 -10.61
CA ASP A 390 9.35 6.90 -10.21
C ASP A 390 10.60 6.90 -9.32
N CYS A 391 11.59 7.74 -9.65
CA CYS A 391 12.81 7.88 -8.88
C CYS A 391 12.61 8.60 -7.54
N ARG A 392 11.71 9.58 -7.44
CA ARG A 392 11.35 10.15 -6.14
C ARG A 392 10.59 9.15 -5.28
N LEU A 393 9.70 8.35 -5.86
CA LEU A 393 9.00 7.27 -5.17
C LEU A 393 9.97 6.18 -4.69
N LEU A 394 11.05 5.90 -5.42
CA LEU A 394 12.14 5.04 -4.93
C LEU A 394 12.91 5.68 -3.78
N ALA A 395 13.24 6.97 -3.86
CA ALA A 395 13.94 7.68 -2.80
C ALA A 395 13.14 7.72 -1.48
N GLU A 396 11.84 8.03 -1.53
CA GLU A 396 10.97 7.96 -0.35
C GLU A 396 10.89 6.53 0.23
N ARG A 397 10.74 5.51 -0.61
CA ARG A 397 10.75 4.10 -0.15
C ARG A 397 12.07 3.70 0.49
N LYS A 398 13.22 4.12 -0.07
CA LYS A 398 14.55 3.93 0.55
C LYS A 398 14.62 4.63 1.91
N ARG A 399 14.15 5.87 2.01
CA ARG A 399 14.12 6.65 3.26
C ARG A 399 13.26 5.97 4.34
N SER A 400 12.04 5.54 4.01
CA SER A 400 11.18 4.77 4.93
C SER A 400 11.83 3.44 5.35
N ALA A 401 12.56 2.78 4.46
CA ALA A 401 13.28 1.55 4.78
C ALA A 401 14.50 1.79 5.68
N SER A 402 15.24 2.90 5.54
CA SER A 402 16.33 3.26 6.46
C SER A 402 15.88 3.71 7.84
N PHE A 403 14.59 3.97 8.04
CA PHE A 403 13.99 4.12 9.38
C PHE A 403 13.55 2.79 10.00
N ALA A 404 13.64 1.66 9.28
CA ALA A 404 13.66 0.35 9.93
C ALA A 404 15.04 0.17 10.57
N ILE A 405 15.06 0.24 11.91
CA ILE A 405 16.25 0.10 12.76
C ILE A 405 17.13 -1.06 12.26
N ASP A 406 18.44 -0.83 12.12
CA ASP A 406 19.42 -1.87 11.77
C ASP A 406 19.33 -3.01 12.79
N PHE A 407 18.65 -4.09 12.40
CA PHE A 407 18.51 -5.29 13.22
C PHE A 407 19.89 -5.94 13.35
N VAL A 408 20.52 -5.76 14.51
CA VAL A 408 21.71 -6.49 14.93
C VAL A 408 21.49 -7.97 14.62
N PRO A 409 22.34 -8.62 13.79
CA PRO A 409 22.12 -10.00 13.37
C PRO A 409 22.00 -10.91 14.60
N ILE A 410 20.78 -11.37 14.88
CA ILE A 410 20.48 -12.20 16.03
C ILE A 410 21.23 -13.52 15.85
N ASP A 411 22.11 -13.86 16.79
CA ASP A 411 22.75 -15.17 16.81
C ASP A 411 21.64 -16.24 16.93
N THR A 412 21.55 -17.10 15.93
CA THR A 412 20.51 -18.13 15.84
C THR A 412 20.97 -19.46 16.44
N THR A 413 22.15 -19.51 17.07
CA THR A 413 22.55 -20.67 17.88
C THR A 413 21.60 -20.80 19.08
N PRO A 414 20.87 -21.93 19.23
CA PRO A 414 19.83 -22.04 20.23
C PRO A 414 20.44 -22.16 21.63
N HIS A 415 20.42 -21.07 22.39
CA HIS A 415 20.85 -21.06 23.79
C HIS A 415 19.96 -22.00 24.64
N PRO A 416 20.52 -23.04 25.27
CA PRO A 416 19.76 -23.86 26.21
C PRO A 416 19.56 -23.10 27.53
N ASN A 417 18.42 -23.34 28.18
CA ASN A 417 18.10 -22.95 29.56
C ASN A 417 17.53 -21.54 29.85
N LEU A 418 16.69 -21.00 28.96
CA LEU A 418 15.53 -20.20 29.42
C LEU A 418 14.29 -21.10 29.46
N PRO A 419 13.94 -21.72 30.61
CA PRO A 419 12.75 -22.55 30.72
C PRO A 419 11.50 -21.66 30.76
N ILE A 420 10.92 -21.39 29.58
CA ILE A 420 9.51 -20.97 29.50
C ILE A 420 8.70 -22.08 30.18
N ALA A 421 8.09 -21.74 31.32
CA ALA A 421 7.37 -22.72 32.12
C ALA A 421 6.28 -23.41 31.28
N ALA A 422 6.26 -24.74 31.30
CA ALA A 422 5.23 -25.51 30.63
C ALA A 422 3.84 -25.08 31.15
N PRO A 423 2.82 -24.92 30.29
CA PRO A 423 1.51 -24.42 30.71
C PRO A 423 0.96 -25.20 31.90
N GLY A 424 0.63 -24.48 32.98
CA GLY A 424 0.08 -25.09 34.19
C GLY A 424 -1.17 -25.90 33.86
N ALA A 425 -1.12 -27.22 34.06
CA ALA A 425 -2.04 -28.18 33.42
C ALA A 425 -3.48 -28.23 33.98
N GLY A 426 -3.92 -27.18 34.68
CA GLY A 426 -5.27 -26.99 35.21
C GLY A 426 -6.23 -26.33 34.20
N SER A 427 -7.53 -26.53 34.38
CA SER A 427 -8.57 -26.05 33.47
C SER A 427 -8.89 -24.56 33.59
N ASN A 428 -8.30 -23.84 34.56
CA ASN A 428 -8.46 -22.40 34.73
C ASN A 428 -7.25 -21.64 34.18
N THR A 429 -7.45 -20.82 33.15
CA THR A 429 -6.43 -19.89 32.64
C THR A 429 -6.72 -18.48 33.16
N ILE A 430 -5.72 -17.79 33.72
CA ILE A 430 -5.87 -16.45 34.32
C ILE A 430 -5.06 -15.45 33.51
N VAL A 431 -5.71 -14.42 32.98
CA VAL A 431 -5.05 -13.35 32.21
C VAL A 431 -5.29 -12.01 32.93
N PRO A 432 -4.24 -11.19 33.13
CA PRO A 432 -4.38 -9.85 33.69
C PRO A 432 -5.33 -8.97 32.86
N PHE A 433 -6.10 -8.16 33.56
CA PHE A 433 -7.11 -7.29 32.97
C PHE A 433 -7.04 -5.91 33.63
N VAL A 434 -6.36 -4.98 32.97
CA VAL A 434 -6.27 -3.58 33.39
C VAL A 434 -7.67 -2.95 33.28
N ARG A 435 -8.06 -2.11 34.25
CA ARG A 435 -9.28 -1.30 34.13
C ARG A 435 -8.89 0.08 33.57
N PRO A 436 -9.64 0.67 32.63
CA PRO A 436 -9.35 2.02 32.11
C PRO A 436 -9.22 3.11 33.18
N SER A 437 -9.79 2.89 34.37
CA SER A 437 -9.87 3.82 35.49
C SER A 437 -9.08 3.41 36.75
N LYS A 438 -8.23 2.35 36.72
CA LYS A 438 -7.42 1.94 37.89
C LYS A 438 -6.04 1.37 37.56
N THR A 439 -5.09 1.64 38.45
CA THR A 439 -3.76 1.02 38.52
C THR A 439 -3.77 -0.43 39.04
N SER A 440 -4.84 -0.87 39.71
CA SER A 440 -5.00 -2.25 40.18
C SER A 440 -5.64 -3.12 39.08
N ALA A 441 -4.89 -4.09 38.55
CA ALA A 441 -5.43 -5.04 37.58
C ALA A 441 -6.48 -5.97 38.22
N SER A 442 -7.60 -6.15 37.53
CA SER A 442 -8.46 -7.31 37.71
C SER A 442 -7.87 -8.51 36.96
N ASN A 443 -8.50 -9.67 37.09
CA ASN A 443 -8.15 -10.88 36.35
C ASN A 443 -9.38 -11.45 35.64
N VAL A 444 -9.22 -11.74 34.35
CA VAL A 444 -10.16 -12.60 33.61
C VAL A 444 -9.70 -14.04 33.79
N ARG A 445 -10.54 -14.87 34.41
CA ARG A 445 -10.35 -16.31 34.52
C ARG A 445 -11.23 -17.00 33.47
N TYR A 446 -10.67 -17.86 32.64
CA TYR A 446 -11.42 -18.74 31.74
C TYR A 446 -11.37 -20.17 32.28
N ASN A 447 -12.55 -20.75 32.53
CA ASN A 447 -12.71 -22.14 32.91
C ASN A 447 -13.03 -22.97 31.66
N GLN A 448 -12.13 -23.88 31.29
CA GLN A 448 -12.28 -24.74 30.12
C GLN A 448 -13.43 -25.76 30.27
N ASP A 449 -13.68 -26.24 31.49
CA ASP A 449 -14.63 -27.34 31.73
C ASP A 449 -16.10 -26.88 31.57
N THR A 450 -16.34 -25.58 31.77
CA THR A 450 -17.66 -24.93 31.65
C THR A 450 -17.76 -23.93 30.49
N ALA A 451 -16.65 -23.63 29.81
CA ALA A 451 -16.52 -22.56 28.81
C ALA A 451 -17.03 -21.18 29.31
N THR A 452 -16.85 -20.90 30.60
CA THR A 452 -17.26 -19.64 31.24
C THR A 452 -16.07 -18.73 31.50
N PHE A 453 -16.32 -17.42 31.49
CA PHE A 453 -15.37 -16.41 31.94
C PHE A 453 -15.79 -15.88 33.31
N SER A 454 -14.83 -15.53 34.16
CA SER A 454 -15.09 -14.88 35.45
C SER A 454 -14.17 -13.68 35.63
N LEU A 455 -14.73 -12.51 35.98
CA LEU A 455 -13.98 -11.28 36.25
C LEU A 455 -14.00 -10.95 37.75
N GLY A 456 -12.83 -10.95 38.37
CA GLY A 456 -12.63 -10.57 39.78
C GLY A 456 -11.32 -9.83 39.99
N ASP A 457 -11.21 -9.13 41.10
CA ASP A 457 -9.90 -8.72 41.64
C ASP A 457 -9.24 -9.93 42.32
N ALA A 458 -7.98 -9.80 42.76
CA ALA A 458 -7.27 -10.92 43.39
C ALA A 458 -8.04 -11.50 44.60
N ASP A 459 -8.56 -10.61 45.44
CA ASP A 459 -9.21 -10.92 46.72
C ASP A 459 -10.75 -10.74 46.71
N SER A 460 -11.36 -10.48 45.56
CA SER A 460 -12.82 -10.27 45.46
C SER A 460 -13.58 -11.52 45.03
N THR A 461 -14.89 -11.53 45.29
CA THR A 461 -15.81 -12.37 44.54
C THR A 461 -15.73 -12.03 43.04
N SER A 462 -15.83 -13.06 42.20
CA SER A 462 -15.75 -12.94 40.74
C SER A 462 -17.15 -13.04 40.12
N ILE A 463 -17.47 -12.13 39.19
CA ILE A 463 -18.69 -12.20 38.39
C ILE A 463 -18.45 -13.20 37.26
N THR A 464 -19.35 -14.17 37.06
CA THR A 464 -19.24 -15.19 36.01
C THR A 464 -20.18 -14.89 34.83
N PHE A 465 -19.70 -15.24 33.65
CA PHE A 465 -20.30 -14.95 32.35
C PHE A 465 -20.28 -16.18 31.45
N ASP A 466 -21.45 -16.56 30.95
CA ASP A 466 -21.62 -17.73 30.07
C ASP A 466 -21.22 -17.34 28.64
N LYS A 467 -20.20 -18.01 28.09
CA LYS A 467 -19.63 -17.76 26.75
C LYS A 467 -19.37 -16.28 26.39
N SER A 468 -19.22 -15.40 27.37
CA SER A 468 -19.17 -13.95 27.15
C SER A 468 -17.92 -13.37 27.78
N LEU A 469 -16.99 -12.90 26.95
CA LEU A 469 -15.72 -12.34 27.37
C LEU A 469 -15.93 -10.91 27.91
N PRO A 470 -15.48 -10.59 29.14
CA PRO A 470 -15.37 -9.20 29.62
C PRO A 470 -14.29 -8.43 28.85
N ILE A 471 -14.63 -7.26 28.31
CA ILE A 471 -13.73 -6.43 27.47
C ILE A 471 -13.48 -5.02 28.04
N ALA A 472 -14.33 -4.53 28.95
CA ALA A 472 -14.04 -3.37 29.80
C ALA A 472 -14.86 -3.44 31.11
N ASP A 473 -14.31 -2.93 32.22
CA ASP A 473 -14.97 -2.90 33.56
C ASP A 473 -14.74 -1.56 34.24
N HIS A 474 -15.84 -0.97 34.72
CA HIS A 474 -15.90 0.35 35.33
C HIS A 474 -16.63 0.29 36.67
N LEU A 475 -16.10 0.96 37.70
CA LEU A 475 -16.74 1.07 39.01
C LEU A 475 -17.41 2.44 39.13
N ILE A 476 -18.74 2.47 39.15
CA ILE A 476 -19.56 3.68 39.12
C ILE A 476 -20.66 3.57 40.18
N LYS A 477 -20.74 4.54 41.10
CA LYS A 477 -21.76 4.62 42.18
C LYS A 477 -21.92 3.33 43.02
N GLY A 478 -20.83 2.59 43.21
CA GLY A 478 -20.85 1.32 43.95
C GLY A 478 -21.40 0.12 43.16
N ARG A 479 -21.67 0.28 41.86
CA ARG A 479 -21.95 -0.80 40.91
C ARG A 479 -20.73 -1.04 40.00
N ARG A 480 -20.54 -2.27 39.54
CA ARG A 480 -19.67 -2.57 38.40
C ARG A 480 -20.49 -2.52 37.12
N ALA A 481 -19.94 -1.90 36.09
CA ALA A 481 -20.52 -1.80 34.76
C ALA A 481 -19.51 -2.38 33.77
N ILE A 482 -19.86 -3.53 33.18
CA ILE A 482 -18.94 -4.42 32.49
C ILE A 482 -19.44 -4.64 31.06
N PHE A 483 -18.64 -4.24 30.08
CA PHE A 483 -18.91 -4.54 28.69
C PHE A 483 -18.44 -5.96 28.37
N THR A 484 -19.26 -6.75 27.69
CA THR A 484 -18.96 -8.13 27.33
C THR A 484 -19.22 -8.41 25.84
N ARG A 485 -18.41 -9.28 25.24
CA ARG A 485 -18.62 -9.84 23.89
C ARG A 485 -19.01 -11.32 24.00
N HIS A 486 -20.19 -11.69 23.51
CA HIS A 486 -20.60 -13.10 23.41
C HIS A 486 -19.83 -13.80 22.27
N LEU A 487 -19.05 -14.83 22.60
CA LEU A 487 -18.11 -15.48 21.67
C LEU A 487 -18.78 -16.04 20.41
N ASP A 488 -20.00 -16.56 20.52
CA ASP A 488 -20.64 -17.25 19.40
C ASP A 488 -21.28 -16.30 18.37
N THR A 489 -21.67 -15.09 18.80
CA THR A 489 -22.56 -14.20 18.04
C THR A 489 -22.02 -12.78 17.88
N ASN A 490 -20.80 -12.51 18.38
CA ASN A 490 -20.22 -11.18 18.56
C ASN A 490 -21.09 -10.17 19.35
N ARG A 491 -22.22 -10.58 19.95
CA ARG A 491 -23.14 -9.66 20.65
C ARG A 491 -22.39 -8.89 21.73
N LEU A 492 -22.36 -7.57 21.57
CA LEU A 492 -21.88 -6.64 22.56
C LEU A 492 -23.00 -6.35 23.58
N SER A 493 -22.74 -6.61 24.85
CA SER A 493 -23.65 -6.37 25.97
C SER A 493 -23.00 -5.45 27.01
N LEU A 494 -23.82 -4.74 27.79
CA LEU A 494 -23.43 -4.08 29.03
C LEU A 494 -24.12 -4.77 30.20
N VAL A 495 -23.33 -5.43 31.05
CA VAL A 495 -23.77 -6.08 32.28
C VAL A 495 -23.55 -5.12 33.46
N THR A 496 -24.54 -4.97 34.33
CA THR A 496 -24.36 -4.31 35.63
C THR A 496 -24.35 -5.33 36.76
N ALA A 497 -23.54 -5.08 37.78
CA ALA A 497 -23.38 -5.96 38.93
C ALA A 497 -23.09 -5.19 40.22
N SER A 498 -23.30 -5.83 41.37
CA SER A 498 -22.84 -5.32 42.66
C SER A 498 -21.30 -5.44 42.79
N THR A 499 -20.74 -4.73 43.76
CA THR A 499 -19.35 -4.98 44.21
C THR A 499 -19.15 -6.36 44.84
N THR A 500 -20.21 -7.03 45.30
CA THR A 500 -20.19 -8.42 45.79
C THR A 500 -20.31 -9.46 44.66
N GLY A 501 -20.46 -9.04 43.40
CA GLY A 501 -20.46 -9.92 42.23
C GLY A 501 -21.82 -10.44 41.78
N GLU A 502 -22.91 -9.97 42.38
CA GLU A 502 -24.28 -10.27 41.99
C GLU A 502 -24.63 -9.53 40.69
N ARG A 503 -25.09 -10.23 39.65
CA ARG A 503 -25.54 -9.62 38.39
C ARG A 503 -26.92 -8.99 38.58
N ILE A 504 -27.08 -7.75 38.13
CA ILE A 504 -28.31 -6.96 38.29
C ILE A 504 -29.06 -6.87 36.95
N SER A 505 -28.38 -6.39 35.90
CA SER A 505 -28.94 -6.25 34.56
C SER A 505 -27.96 -6.72 33.48
N GLU A 506 -28.49 -7.08 32.31
CA GLU A 506 -27.74 -7.11 31.05
C GLU A 506 -28.59 -6.39 30.00
N ILE A 507 -27.99 -5.46 29.26
CA ILE A 507 -28.60 -4.86 28.07
C ILE A 507 -27.73 -5.15 26.84
N GLN A 508 -28.35 -5.55 25.73
CA GLN A 508 -27.66 -5.62 24.45
C GLN A 508 -27.41 -4.20 23.94
N ILE A 509 -26.23 -3.97 23.37
CA ILE A 509 -25.89 -2.73 22.67
C ILE A 509 -26.30 -2.87 21.21
N THR A 510 -27.01 -1.86 20.70
CA THR A 510 -27.58 -1.76 19.35
C THR A 510 -28.03 -0.31 19.12
N HIS A 511 -28.17 0.11 17.85
CA HIS A 511 -28.93 1.33 17.48
C HIS A 511 -30.04 1.08 16.46
N SER A 512 -30.08 -0.11 15.86
CA SER A 512 -31.04 -0.50 14.83
C SER A 512 -31.16 -2.03 14.75
N ASP A 513 -32.28 -2.49 14.20
CA ASP A 513 -32.42 -3.89 13.80
C ASP A 513 -31.30 -4.27 12.83
N GLY A 514 -30.58 -5.35 13.13
CA GLY A 514 -29.45 -5.83 12.34
C GLY A 514 -28.11 -5.13 12.59
N SER A 515 -28.00 -4.16 13.51
CA SER A 515 -26.67 -3.58 13.84
C SER A 515 -25.72 -4.60 14.50
N GLU A 516 -24.44 -4.48 14.17
CA GLU A 516 -23.34 -5.36 14.60
C GLU A 516 -22.23 -4.52 15.28
N PRO A 517 -22.46 -4.07 16.54
CA PRO A 517 -21.58 -3.12 17.20
C PRO A 517 -20.33 -3.76 17.82
N ILE A 518 -19.17 -3.16 17.51
CA ILE A 518 -17.83 -3.56 17.94
C ILE A 518 -17.27 -2.48 18.88
N PHE A 519 -16.94 -2.85 20.10
CA PHE A 519 -16.40 -1.93 21.11
C PHE A 519 -15.11 -1.23 20.64
N ARG A 520 -15.04 0.10 20.80
CA ARG A 520 -13.83 0.90 20.58
C ARG A 520 -13.19 1.32 21.90
N ALA A 521 -13.96 2.04 22.72
CA ALA A 521 -13.51 2.64 23.97
C ALA A 521 -14.70 2.88 24.92
N SER A 522 -14.44 2.92 26.23
CA SER A 522 -15.42 3.42 27.21
C SER A 522 -14.74 4.07 28.41
N THR A 523 -15.41 5.04 29.01
CA THR A 523 -14.94 5.77 30.19
C THR A 523 -16.11 6.17 31.11
N ILE A 524 -15.81 6.66 32.30
CA ILE A 524 -16.75 7.40 33.13
C ILE A 524 -16.43 8.90 32.93
N ALA A 525 -17.46 9.73 32.75
CA ALA A 525 -17.35 11.18 32.81
C ALA A 525 -18.68 11.78 33.31
N ALA A 526 -18.63 12.87 34.08
CA ALA A 526 -19.77 13.54 34.70
C ALA A 526 -20.78 12.57 35.35
N ASP A 527 -20.26 11.54 36.04
CA ASP A 527 -21.07 10.56 36.79
C ASP A 527 -21.99 9.67 35.90
N GLN A 528 -21.67 9.59 34.60
CA GLN A 528 -22.24 8.74 33.56
C GLN A 528 -21.19 7.77 32.99
N LEU A 529 -21.63 6.62 32.44
CA LEU A 529 -20.79 5.70 31.69
C LEU A 529 -20.93 5.97 30.19
N ILE A 530 -19.82 6.23 29.50
CA ILE A 530 -19.79 6.58 28.07
C ILE A 530 -19.11 5.48 27.27
N LEU A 531 -19.72 5.08 26.16
CA LEU A 531 -19.24 4.07 25.21
C LEU A 531 -19.07 4.69 23.84
N VAL A 532 -17.99 4.33 23.14
CA VAL A 532 -17.92 4.38 21.67
C VAL A 532 -17.79 2.98 21.10
N TYR A 533 -18.60 2.67 20.09
CA TYR A 533 -18.53 1.45 19.30
C TYR A 533 -18.55 1.78 17.80
N TYR A 534 -18.00 0.88 16.98
CA TYR A 534 -18.12 0.91 15.52
C TYR A 534 -19.18 -0.12 15.09
N ASP A 535 -20.14 0.27 14.27
CA ASP A 535 -21.12 -0.66 13.71
C ASP A 535 -20.66 -1.18 12.33
N ASN A 536 -20.57 -2.49 12.22
CA ASN A 536 -20.04 -3.20 11.05
C ASN A 536 -20.98 -3.18 9.83
N ILE A 537 -22.27 -2.85 10.00
CA ILE A 537 -23.26 -2.77 8.91
C ILE A 537 -23.36 -1.36 8.30
N SER A 538 -23.46 -0.32 9.13
CA SER A 538 -23.49 1.08 8.66
C SER A 538 -22.12 1.67 8.36
N LEU A 539 -21.04 1.01 8.83
CA LEU A 539 -19.63 1.42 8.73
C LEU A 539 -19.29 2.71 9.49
N ASN A 540 -19.95 2.99 10.63
CA ASN A 540 -19.74 4.22 11.41
C ASN A 540 -19.39 3.97 12.88
N ASN A 541 -18.68 4.93 13.48
CA ASN A 541 -18.52 5.04 14.92
C ASN A 541 -19.74 5.76 15.55
N TYR A 542 -20.20 5.27 16.71
CA TYR A 542 -21.33 5.80 17.49
C TYR A 542 -20.93 5.96 18.96
N LEU A 543 -21.42 7.03 19.58
CA LEU A 543 -21.27 7.31 21.02
C LEU A 543 -22.61 7.13 21.76
N VAL A 544 -22.57 6.51 22.94
CA VAL A 544 -23.74 6.33 23.82
C VAL A 544 -23.38 6.66 25.27
N GLN A 545 -24.31 7.33 25.96
CA GLN A 545 -24.25 7.63 27.39
C GLN A 545 -25.24 6.78 28.17
N TYR A 546 -24.79 6.16 29.27
CA TYR A 546 -25.60 5.36 30.18
C TYR A 546 -25.55 5.94 31.59
N ARG A 547 -26.72 6.12 32.22
CA ARG A 547 -26.83 6.25 33.67
C ARG A 547 -26.82 4.87 34.29
N ILE A 548 -26.01 4.68 35.33
CA ILE A 548 -26.01 3.46 36.16
C ILE A 548 -26.59 3.80 37.52
N ASP A 549 -27.54 3.00 38.01
CA ASP A 549 -28.22 3.21 39.30
C ASP A 549 -28.52 1.89 40.05
N GLN A 550 -29.68 1.77 40.69
CA GLN A 550 -30.03 0.56 41.44
C GLN A 550 -30.59 -0.54 40.54
N ASP A 551 -31.35 -0.19 39.50
CA ASP A 551 -32.08 -1.14 38.65
C ASP A 551 -31.22 -1.62 37.46
N GLY A 552 -30.23 -0.83 37.04
CA GLY A 552 -29.21 -1.28 36.10
C GLY A 552 -28.57 -0.15 35.29
N ALA A 553 -28.47 -0.38 33.98
CA ALA A 553 -27.95 0.58 33.00
C ALA A 553 -29.08 1.13 32.12
N HIS A 554 -29.18 2.46 32.03
CA HIS A 554 -30.22 3.15 31.28
C HIS A 554 -29.60 4.12 30.27
N PRO A 555 -29.74 3.91 28.95
CA PRO A 555 -29.26 4.88 27.96
C PRO A 555 -29.99 6.21 28.14
N GLN A 556 -29.25 7.33 28.10
CA GLN A 556 -29.84 8.66 28.30
C GLN A 556 -30.40 9.26 27.01
N HIS A 557 -29.73 8.99 25.88
CA HIS A 557 -30.06 9.52 24.56
C HIS A 557 -29.90 8.45 23.47
N PRO A 558 -30.51 8.62 22.28
CA PRO A 558 -30.23 7.80 21.12
C PRO A 558 -28.72 7.84 20.76
N PRO A 559 -28.15 6.75 20.21
CA PRO A 559 -26.73 6.70 19.83
C PRO A 559 -26.33 7.81 18.83
N LEU A 560 -25.37 8.65 19.23
CA LEU A 560 -24.85 9.74 18.43
C LEU A 560 -23.82 9.21 17.43
N ARG A 561 -24.12 9.27 16.12
CA ARG A 561 -23.12 8.99 15.07
C ARG A 561 -22.00 10.03 15.15
N LEU A 562 -20.76 9.58 15.28
CA LEU A 562 -19.59 10.44 15.27
C LEU A 562 -19.19 10.85 13.84
N PRO A 563 -18.49 11.98 13.65
CA PRO A 563 -17.77 12.26 12.41
C PRO A 563 -16.75 11.16 12.10
N LEU A 564 -16.38 11.04 10.81
CA LEU A 564 -15.31 10.13 10.39
C LEU A 564 -14.01 10.46 11.14
N LEU A 565 -13.29 9.44 11.58
CA LEU A 565 -11.95 9.52 12.17
C LEU A 565 -10.89 9.84 11.11
N GLN A 566 -11.14 9.50 9.84
CA GLN A 566 -10.24 9.69 8.69
C GLN A 566 -8.94 8.89 8.81
N ASP A 567 -9.05 7.56 8.88
CA ASP A 567 -7.89 6.67 8.78
C ASP A 567 -7.18 6.81 7.41
N PRO A 568 -5.83 6.73 7.33
CA PRO A 568 -5.10 6.74 6.07
C PRO A 568 -5.50 5.66 5.06
N ALA A 569 -6.04 4.52 5.49
CA ALA A 569 -6.57 3.48 4.60
C ALA A 569 -7.93 3.84 3.96
N GLY A 570 -8.57 4.93 4.39
CA GLY A 570 -9.82 5.46 3.84
C GLY A 570 -11.08 5.16 4.68
N GLY A 571 -12.19 5.82 4.33
CA GLY A 571 -13.42 5.84 5.14
C GLY A 571 -14.17 4.51 5.33
N THR A 572 -13.75 3.42 4.68
CA THR A 572 -14.23 2.06 4.99
C THR A 572 -13.48 1.41 6.15
N TYR A 573 -12.37 1.99 6.59
CA TYR A 573 -11.47 1.48 7.63
C TYR A 573 -11.54 2.28 8.93
N GLU A 574 -12.68 2.93 9.18
CA GLU A 574 -13.03 3.69 10.39
C GLU A 574 -12.97 2.86 11.71
N MET A 575 -12.75 1.54 11.59
CA MET A 575 -12.45 0.61 12.68
C MET A 575 -10.94 0.35 12.92
N ILE A 576 -10.03 1.06 12.23
CA ILE A 576 -8.58 0.95 12.48
C ILE A 576 -8.10 1.93 13.57
N PRO A 577 -8.41 3.23 13.57
CA PRO A 577 -7.78 4.17 14.49
C PRO A 577 -8.10 3.88 15.97
N PRO A 578 -7.13 4.09 16.90
CA PRO A 578 -7.44 4.13 18.31
C PRO A 578 -8.46 5.23 18.61
N VAL A 579 -9.29 5.02 19.63
CA VAL A 579 -10.28 6.00 20.10
C VAL A 579 -10.02 6.26 21.57
N PHE A 580 -9.80 7.53 21.91
CA PHE A 580 -9.56 7.99 23.28
C PHE A 580 -10.77 8.80 23.74
N LEU A 581 -11.23 8.56 24.97
CA LEU A 581 -12.33 9.27 25.61
C LEU A 581 -11.79 9.95 26.87
N LEU A 582 -11.79 11.27 26.88
CA LEU A 582 -11.02 12.08 27.82
C LEU A 582 -11.96 13.07 28.51
N GLU A 583 -12.18 12.92 29.81
CA GLU A 583 -12.88 13.93 30.61
C GLU A 583 -12.00 15.17 30.72
N ILE A 584 -12.51 16.32 30.23
CA ILE A 584 -11.84 17.63 30.30
C ILE A 584 -12.30 18.36 31.55
N ASP A 585 -13.62 18.42 31.75
CA ASP A 585 -14.27 18.86 32.98
C ASP A 585 -15.59 18.09 33.18
N ALA A 586 -16.33 18.39 34.25
CA ALA A 586 -17.62 17.76 34.56
C ALA A 586 -18.78 18.13 33.58
N ARG A 587 -18.47 18.73 32.43
CA ARG A 587 -19.41 19.09 31.35
C ARG A 587 -18.90 18.72 29.96
N GLN A 588 -17.61 18.42 29.78
CA GLN A 588 -16.98 18.20 28.48
C GLN A 588 -16.15 16.92 28.42
N LEU A 589 -16.43 16.10 27.41
CA LEU A 589 -15.63 14.94 27.04
C LEU A 589 -15.00 15.18 25.66
N ALA A 590 -13.68 15.06 25.56
CA ALA A 590 -13.02 14.98 24.25
C ALA A 590 -12.99 13.54 23.73
N VAL A 591 -13.29 13.39 22.44
CA VAL A 591 -13.22 12.15 21.66
C VAL A 591 -12.13 12.33 20.60
N VAL A 592 -11.06 11.55 20.69
CA VAL A 592 -9.90 11.64 19.79
C VAL A 592 -9.72 10.33 19.04
N GLY A 593 -9.50 10.38 17.73
CA GLY A 593 -9.17 9.19 16.93
C GLY A 593 -8.91 9.51 15.45
N GLY A 594 -7.92 8.85 14.85
CA GLY A 594 -7.47 9.19 13.49
C GLY A 594 -6.91 10.61 13.45
N THR A 595 -7.52 11.51 12.67
CA THR A 595 -7.23 12.96 12.69
C THR A 595 -8.23 13.78 13.51
N LEU A 596 -9.31 13.15 14.00
CA LEU A 596 -10.40 13.82 14.72
C LEU A 596 -10.00 14.18 16.15
N VAL A 597 -10.28 15.44 16.52
CA VAL A 597 -10.50 15.86 17.91
C VAL A 597 -11.89 16.46 17.97
N ALA A 598 -12.82 15.80 18.66
CA ALA A 598 -14.17 16.32 18.89
C ALA A 598 -14.42 16.57 20.38
N THR A 599 -15.20 17.58 20.72
CA THR A 599 -15.61 17.85 22.12
C THR A 599 -17.12 17.72 22.24
N LEU A 600 -17.56 16.81 23.09
CA LEU A 600 -18.95 16.55 23.44
C LEU A 600 -19.34 17.30 24.71
N SER A 601 -20.37 18.14 24.62
CA SER A 601 -21.07 18.70 25.76
C SER A 601 -21.97 17.63 26.39
N LEU A 602 -21.66 17.28 27.64
CA LEU A 602 -22.40 16.29 28.43
C LEU A 602 -23.75 16.81 28.94
N SER A 603 -24.00 18.12 28.82
CA SER A 603 -25.25 18.78 29.25
C SER A 603 -26.35 18.86 28.19
N ASP A 604 -26.00 18.84 26.90
CA ASP A 604 -26.96 18.95 25.79
C ASP A 604 -26.69 18.00 24.60
N GLY A 605 -25.62 17.21 24.66
CA GLY A 605 -25.22 16.28 23.60
C GLY A 605 -24.62 16.94 22.36
N SER A 606 -24.37 18.26 22.38
CA SER A 606 -23.76 18.96 21.25
C SER A 606 -22.29 18.56 21.06
N LEU A 607 -21.87 18.43 19.81
CA LEU A 607 -20.53 18.00 19.41
C LEU A 607 -19.88 19.07 18.53
N SER A 608 -18.70 19.53 18.89
CA SER A 608 -17.81 20.31 18.01
C SER A 608 -16.67 19.42 17.50
N GLU A 609 -16.17 19.67 16.28
CA GLU A 609 -15.03 18.93 15.72
C GLU A 609 -13.90 19.83 15.23
N ARG A 610 -12.67 19.30 15.29
CA ARG A 610 -11.45 19.85 14.69
C ARG A 610 -10.64 18.70 14.09
N ARG A 611 -9.79 19.02 13.11
CA ARG A 611 -8.77 18.13 12.54
C ARG A 611 -7.38 18.59 12.97
N ILE A 612 -6.47 17.64 13.18
CA ILE A 612 -5.06 17.95 13.48
C ILE A 612 -4.28 17.99 12.16
N ASP A 613 -3.77 19.17 11.81
CA ASP A 613 -2.98 19.37 10.58
C ASP A 613 -1.65 18.59 10.61
N ASN A 614 -1.22 18.11 9.45
CA ASN A 614 -0.10 17.15 9.27
C ASN A 614 -0.19 15.85 10.11
N CYS A 615 -1.30 15.57 10.81
CA CYS A 615 -1.48 14.29 11.48
C CYS A 615 -1.81 13.18 10.46
N LEU A 616 -1.08 12.07 10.54
CA LEU A 616 -1.42 10.81 9.89
C LEU A 616 -2.47 10.06 10.73
N ARG A 617 -2.20 9.96 12.04
CA ARG A 617 -3.07 9.38 13.07
C ARG A 617 -2.61 9.78 14.47
N ALA A 618 -3.57 9.99 15.38
CA ALA A 618 -3.33 10.01 16.81
C ALA A 618 -2.84 8.64 17.29
N VAL A 619 -1.79 8.64 18.11
CA VAL A 619 -1.14 7.45 18.70
C VAL A 619 -1.42 7.37 20.20
N GLU A 620 -1.43 8.52 20.88
CA GLU A 620 -1.93 8.68 22.25
C GLU A 620 -2.72 9.97 22.39
N ALA A 621 -3.58 10.05 23.40
CA ALA A 621 -4.14 11.30 23.87
C ALA A 621 -4.44 11.27 25.38
N VAL A 622 -4.38 12.45 26.02
CA VAL A 622 -4.70 12.68 27.45
C VAL A 622 -5.44 14.01 27.63
N SER A 623 -6.17 14.18 28.74
CA SER A 623 -6.82 15.45 29.06
C SER A 623 -5.88 16.44 29.76
N SER A 624 -6.21 17.72 29.62
CA SER A 624 -5.74 18.85 30.41
C SER A 624 -6.94 19.72 30.78
N ALA A 625 -6.76 20.69 31.67
CA ALA A 625 -7.82 21.63 32.05
C ALA A 625 -8.36 22.48 30.87
N ASP A 626 -7.56 22.66 29.79
CA ASP A 626 -7.91 23.47 28.63
C ASP A 626 -8.31 22.64 27.39
N GLY A 627 -8.38 21.31 27.51
CA GLY A 627 -8.74 20.40 26.41
C GLY A 627 -7.81 19.19 26.26
N ALA A 628 -7.99 18.44 25.17
CA ALA A 628 -7.19 17.25 24.88
C ALA A 628 -5.79 17.60 24.34
N VAL A 629 -4.79 16.83 24.78
CA VAL A 629 -3.42 16.81 24.29
C VAL A 629 -3.21 15.50 23.54
N VAL A 630 -2.71 15.57 22.30
CA VAL A 630 -2.68 14.43 21.36
C VAL A 630 -1.28 14.24 20.78
N LEU A 631 -0.72 13.05 20.94
CA LEU A 631 0.50 12.63 20.27
C LEU A 631 0.13 12.10 18.87
N CYS A 632 0.55 12.82 17.83
CA CYS A 632 0.30 12.45 16.43
C CYS A 632 1.57 11.93 15.76
N GLN A 633 1.42 10.86 14.96
CA GLN A 633 2.38 10.52 13.92
C GLN A 633 2.20 11.49 12.75
N LYS A 634 3.28 12.02 12.17
CA LYS A 634 3.23 12.93 11.01
C LYS A 634 2.82 12.21 9.72
N ARG A 635 2.15 12.95 8.83
CA ARG A 635 1.80 12.53 7.47
C ARG A 635 2.92 12.81 6.47
N HIS A 636 3.59 13.95 6.62
CA HIS A 636 4.77 14.33 5.85
C HIS A 636 5.94 14.54 6.82
N ILE A 637 7.08 13.92 6.49
CA ILE A 637 8.31 13.89 7.30
C ILE A 637 9.47 14.31 6.40
N GLU A 638 10.17 15.39 6.76
CA GLU A 638 11.47 15.73 6.17
C GLU A 638 12.60 15.06 6.97
N GLU A 639 13.76 14.85 6.36
CA GLU A 639 14.87 14.06 6.96
C GLU A 639 15.40 14.61 8.30
N THR A 640 15.16 15.89 8.59
CA THR A 640 15.58 16.58 9.82
C THR A 640 14.45 16.77 10.83
N GLU A 641 13.27 16.18 10.62
CA GLU A 641 12.12 16.34 11.49
C GLU A 641 11.77 15.08 12.30
N ALA A 642 11.28 15.28 13.52
CA ALA A 642 10.65 14.22 14.31
C ALA A 642 9.45 13.60 13.58
N THR A 643 9.40 12.26 13.57
CA THR A 643 8.26 11.44 13.08
C THR A 643 6.96 11.71 13.84
N PHE A 644 7.08 12.19 15.08
CA PHE A 644 5.97 12.47 15.99
C PHE A 644 5.92 13.95 16.38
N PHE A 645 4.75 14.43 16.76
CA PHE A 645 4.54 15.77 17.34
C PHE A 645 3.34 15.75 18.29
N VAL A 646 3.19 16.80 19.10
CA VAL A 646 2.02 16.97 19.97
C VAL A 646 1.16 18.13 19.48
N ASP A 647 -0.14 17.87 19.35
CA ASP A 647 -1.21 18.87 19.25
C ASP A 647 -1.80 19.11 20.64
N ALA A 648 -1.99 20.38 21.03
CA ALA A 648 -2.39 20.75 22.38
C ALA A 648 -3.10 22.12 22.44
N PRO A 649 -3.82 22.43 23.54
CA PRO A 649 -4.34 23.77 23.79
C PRO A 649 -3.19 24.82 23.84
N PRO A 650 -3.38 26.05 23.32
CA PRO A 650 -2.32 27.07 23.27
C PRO A 650 -1.78 27.55 24.63
N SER A 651 -2.42 27.17 25.74
CA SER A 651 -1.95 27.42 27.11
C SER A 651 -0.78 26.51 27.52
N LEU A 652 -0.65 25.33 26.91
CA LEU A 652 0.36 24.34 27.25
C LEU A 652 1.62 24.47 26.41
N LYS A 653 2.78 24.28 27.05
CA LYS A 653 4.06 24.23 26.34
C LYS A 653 4.22 22.87 25.65
N ILE A 654 4.06 22.85 24.33
CA ILE A 654 4.35 21.69 23.47
C ILE A 654 5.84 21.32 23.55
N PRO A 655 6.19 20.03 23.74
CA PRO A 655 7.57 19.57 23.68
C PRO A 655 8.07 19.52 22.24
N ARG A 656 9.37 19.75 22.05
CA ARG A 656 10.06 19.39 20.81
C ARG A 656 10.62 17.98 20.96
N TYR A 657 10.39 17.14 19.96
CA TYR A 657 11.05 15.86 19.80
C TYR A 657 12.12 15.95 18.70
N GLU A 658 13.08 15.05 18.71
CA GLU A 658 14.11 14.91 17.67
C GLU A 658 13.84 13.71 16.73
N PRO A 659 14.49 13.60 15.55
CA PRO A 659 14.17 12.60 14.51
C PRO A 659 14.22 11.13 14.93
N ASP A 660 15.10 10.80 15.89
CA ASP A 660 15.37 9.47 16.43
C ASP A 660 14.50 9.10 17.64
N GLN A 661 13.69 10.03 18.14
CA GLN A 661 12.89 9.81 19.35
C GLN A 661 11.56 9.10 19.07
N LEU A 662 11.33 8.02 19.83
CA LEU A 662 10.05 7.30 19.90
C LEU A 662 9.33 7.67 21.23
N PRO A 663 8.54 8.76 21.26
CA PRO A 663 7.81 9.18 22.46
C PRO A 663 6.67 8.21 22.79
N TYR A 664 6.49 7.91 24.08
CA TYR A 664 5.34 7.18 24.63
C TYR A 664 4.99 7.69 26.04
N ASN A 665 3.90 7.22 26.65
CA ASN A 665 3.44 7.60 27.99
C ASN A 665 3.25 9.12 28.13
N LEU A 666 2.46 9.67 27.20
CA LEU A 666 2.07 11.08 27.16
C LEU A 666 1.30 11.46 28.43
N ARG A 667 1.75 12.50 29.13
CA ARG A 667 1.13 13.02 30.36
C ARG A 667 1.15 14.55 30.37
N VAL A 668 0.24 15.13 31.16
CA VAL A 668 0.29 16.54 31.55
C VAL A 668 0.66 16.59 33.03
N GLN A 669 1.76 17.27 33.35
CA GLN A 669 2.27 17.43 34.71
C GLN A 669 2.68 18.89 34.92
N ASP A 670 2.22 19.51 36.01
CA ASP A 670 2.60 20.86 36.43
C ASP A 670 2.47 21.93 35.32
N GLY A 671 1.41 21.82 34.50
CA GLY A 671 1.14 22.70 33.36
C GLY A 671 2.02 22.47 32.12
N SER A 672 2.88 21.45 32.15
CA SER A 672 3.76 21.03 31.06
C SER A 672 3.34 19.68 30.49
N ILE A 673 3.61 19.46 29.20
CA ILE A 673 3.41 18.16 28.55
C ILE A 673 4.73 17.38 28.62
N VAL A 674 4.65 16.12 29.04
CA VAL A 674 5.81 15.22 29.19
C VAL A 674 5.55 13.86 28.55
N SER A 675 6.62 13.21 28.08
CA SER A 675 6.62 11.87 27.48
C SER A 675 7.86 11.11 27.98
N GLU A 676 7.77 9.79 28.06
CA GLU A 676 8.94 8.92 28.06
C GLU A 676 9.38 8.65 26.61
N PHE A 677 10.57 8.06 26.41
CA PHE A 677 11.14 7.82 25.09
C PHE A 677 11.75 6.42 25.03
N ALA A 678 11.44 5.65 23.99
CA ALA A 678 11.97 4.31 23.80
C ALA A 678 13.37 4.34 23.16
N THR A 679 14.39 4.63 23.99
CA THR A 679 15.79 4.84 23.55
C THR A 679 16.70 3.61 23.70
N ASP A 680 16.27 2.59 24.44
CA ASP A 680 17.02 1.36 24.69
C ASP A 680 16.06 0.18 24.96
N GLY A 681 16.61 -1.00 25.26
CA GLY A 681 15.84 -2.23 25.47
C GLY A 681 14.85 -2.17 26.65
N ASP A 682 15.20 -1.51 27.76
CA ASP A 682 14.34 -1.41 28.93
C ASP A 682 13.16 -0.45 28.65
N HIS A 683 13.42 0.67 27.99
CA HIS A 683 12.37 1.61 27.57
C HIS A 683 11.49 1.04 26.44
N LEU A 684 12.06 0.27 25.49
CA LEU A 684 11.29 -0.48 24.49
C LEU A 684 10.39 -1.53 25.16
N GLN A 685 10.85 -2.19 26.23
CA GLN A 685 10.02 -3.10 27.01
C GLN A 685 8.90 -2.36 27.76
N ALA A 686 9.19 -1.19 28.33
CA ALA A 686 8.21 -0.35 29.00
C ALA A 686 7.11 0.13 28.02
N MET A 687 7.51 0.57 26.82
CA MET A 687 6.60 0.95 25.74
C MET A 687 5.74 -0.23 25.27
N LEU A 688 6.33 -1.41 25.03
CA LEU A 688 5.57 -2.61 24.64
C LEU A 688 4.55 -3.03 25.72
N ARG A 689 4.93 -2.96 27.00
CA ARG A 689 4.00 -3.18 28.11
C ARG A 689 2.85 -2.17 28.09
N PHE A 690 3.19 -0.89 27.98
CA PHE A 690 2.25 0.22 27.95
C PHE A 690 1.22 0.07 26.81
N ASP A 691 1.68 -0.28 25.60
CA ASP A 691 0.82 -0.54 24.44
C ASP A 691 -0.05 -1.79 24.64
N LEU A 692 0.47 -2.87 25.21
CA LEU A 692 -0.32 -4.09 25.50
C LEU A 692 -1.38 -3.86 26.60
N GLU A 693 -1.12 -2.96 27.53
CA GLU A 693 -2.04 -2.59 28.62
C GLU A 693 -3.09 -1.54 28.18
N ARG A 694 -2.79 -0.70 27.18
CA ARG A 694 -3.66 0.42 26.70
C ARG A 694 -4.30 0.23 25.32
N SER A 695 -3.87 -0.75 24.52
CA SER A 695 -4.50 -1.07 23.22
C SER A 695 -5.97 -1.45 23.38
N GLN A 696 -6.76 -1.34 22.31
CA GLN A 696 -8.22 -1.46 22.37
C GLN A 696 -8.67 -2.75 23.07
N GLN A 697 -9.69 -2.60 23.94
CA GLN A 697 -10.18 -3.65 24.83
C GLN A 697 -9.09 -4.19 25.79
N ASN A 698 -8.14 -3.37 26.24
CA ASN A 698 -6.95 -3.76 27.03
C ASN A 698 -6.08 -4.82 26.30
N GLY A 699 -5.91 -4.62 24.99
CA GLY A 699 -5.28 -5.54 24.06
C GLY A 699 -6.13 -6.76 23.67
N TRP A 700 -7.35 -6.94 24.21
CA TRP A 700 -8.25 -8.05 23.83
C TRP A 700 -8.96 -7.81 22.48
N MET A 701 -8.34 -7.02 21.58
CA MET A 701 -8.86 -6.42 20.34
C MET A 701 -9.85 -7.30 19.58
N GLU A 702 -9.43 -8.50 19.19
CA GLU A 702 -10.20 -9.50 18.44
C GLU A 702 -10.30 -10.82 19.22
N PHE A 703 -10.05 -10.77 20.53
CA PHE A 703 -9.90 -11.95 21.39
C PHE A 703 -11.22 -12.72 21.47
N GLY A 704 -11.29 -13.86 20.80
CA GLY A 704 -12.55 -14.61 20.70
C GLY A 704 -13.68 -13.81 20.05
N THR A 705 -13.38 -12.90 19.12
CA THR A 705 -14.40 -12.57 18.11
C THR A 705 -14.71 -13.81 17.30
N ASN A 706 -15.96 -13.99 16.92
CA ASN A 706 -16.32 -14.99 15.93
C ASN A 706 -15.65 -14.63 14.57
N ASN A 707 -15.44 -15.65 13.74
CA ASN A 707 -14.80 -15.51 12.45
C ASN A 707 -15.77 -15.06 11.34
N ASP A 708 -17.02 -14.71 11.66
CA ASP A 708 -18.05 -14.45 10.64
C ASP A 708 -17.63 -13.31 9.71
N GLU A 709 -16.87 -12.32 10.18
CA GLU A 709 -16.31 -11.23 9.35
C GLU A 709 -14.83 -11.46 8.95
N GLY A 710 -14.33 -12.68 9.06
CA GLY A 710 -12.94 -13.03 8.76
C GLY A 710 -11.91 -12.37 9.67
N ARG A 711 -12.30 -11.88 10.84
CA ARG A 711 -11.42 -11.10 11.75
C ARG A 711 -10.22 -11.93 12.22
N ILE A 712 -10.41 -13.20 12.57
CA ILE A 712 -9.32 -14.08 13.02
C ILE A 712 -8.16 -14.14 11.99
N PRO A 713 -8.38 -14.48 10.69
CA PRO A 713 -7.32 -14.51 9.67
C PRO A 713 -6.89 -13.15 9.09
N TRP A 714 -7.58 -12.04 9.36
CA TRP A 714 -7.24 -10.72 8.77
C TRP A 714 -6.70 -9.69 9.77
N SER A 715 -7.12 -9.72 11.04
CA SER A 715 -6.60 -8.83 12.10
C SER A 715 -5.91 -9.62 13.21
N GLN A 716 -6.58 -10.59 13.86
CA GLN A 716 -6.04 -11.29 15.04
C GLN A 716 -4.74 -12.05 14.74
N ILE A 717 -4.61 -12.66 13.57
CA ILE A 717 -3.44 -13.50 13.24
C ILE A 717 -2.10 -12.75 13.17
N TYR A 718 -2.10 -11.48 12.77
CA TYR A 718 -0.86 -10.69 12.73
C TYR A 718 -0.34 -10.42 14.15
N TYR A 719 -1.25 -10.12 15.08
CA TYR A 719 -0.97 -9.97 16.50
C TYR A 719 -0.45 -11.29 17.12
N LEU A 720 -1.13 -12.41 16.86
CA LEU A 720 -0.74 -13.73 17.36
C LEU A 720 0.62 -14.20 16.85
N ASN A 721 0.93 -13.98 15.56
CA ASN A 721 2.26 -14.24 15.01
C ASN A 721 3.32 -13.33 15.67
N GLY A 722 3.01 -12.03 15.84
CA GLY A 722 3.89 -11.11 16.58
C GLY A 722 4.21 -11.58 18.00
N MET A 723 3.23 -12.15 18.72
CA MET A 723 3.46 -12.76 20.03
C MET A 723 4.27 -14.06 19.98
N LEU A 724 4.00 -14.94 19.00
CA LEU A 724 4.77 -16.17 18.77
C LEU A 724 6.25 -15.86 18.46
N ASP A 725 6.50 -14.88 17.60
CA ASP A 725 7.84 -14.44 17.24
C ASP A 725 8.52 -13.72 18.42
N PHE A 726 7.84 -12.81 19.14
CA PHE A 726 8.40 -12.14 20.31
C PHE A 726 8.83 -13.13 21.40
N LEU A 727 8.00 -14.14 21.71
CA LEU A 727 8.35 -15.20 22.66
C LEU A 727 9.50 -16.07 22.16
N ARG A 728 9.56 -16.38 20.86
CA ARG A 728 10.65 -17.16 20.25
C ARG A 728 11.97 -16.40 20.26
N LEU A 729 11.98 -15.13 19.86
CA LEU A 729 13.17 -14.28 19.85
C LEU A 729 13.69 -14.08 21.28
N SER A 730 12.80 -13.89 22.25
CA SER A 730 13.14 -13.83 23.67
C SER A 730 13.73 -15.13 24.24
N ALA A 731 13.45 -16.28 23.60
CA ALA A 731 13.96 -17.58 24.04
C ALA A 731 15.31 -17.97 23.42
N ILE A 732 15.68 -17.39 22.27
CA ILE A 732 16.97 -17.65 21.60
C ILE A 732 18.00 -16.54 21.81
N SER A 733 17.57 -15.32 22.10
CA SER A 733 18.46 -14.18 22.34
C SER A 733 19.31 -14.36 23.59
N SER A 734 20.58 -13.95 23.51
CA SER A 734 21.52 -13.94 24.64
C SER A 734 21.18 -12.89 25.71
N GLN A 735 20.28 -11.94 25.40
CA GLN A 735 19.64 -11.03 26.34
C GLN A 735 18.11 -11.13 26.16
N PRO A 736 17.32 -11.36 27.23
CA PRO A 736 15.87 -11.50 27.09
C PRO A 736 15.25 -10.17 26.67
N LEU A 737 14.42 -10.18 25.61
CA LEU A 737 13.79 -8.97 25.07
C LEU A 737 12.69 -8.38 25.99
N ALA A 738 12.39 -9.06 27.10
CA ALA A 738 11.52 -8.59 28.16
C ALA A 738 11.76 -9.33 29.48
N SER A 739 11.40 -8.67 30.59
CA SER A 739 11.27 -9.30 31.89
C SER A 739 10.32 -10.51 31.88
N ALA A 740 10.65 -11.50 32.73
CA ALA A 740 9.94 -12.77 32.80
C ALA A 740 8.42 -12.60 33.02
N ASP A 741 8.00 -11.60 33.79
CA ASP A 741 6.58 -11.30 34.04
C ASP A 741 5.82 -10.90 32.76
N LEU A 742 6.44 -10.08 31.90
CA LEU A 742 5.82 -9.69 30.63
C LEU A 742 5.76 -10.86 29.67
N LEU A 743 6.83 -11.67 29.59
CA LEU A 743 6.84 -12.90 28.79
C LEU A 743 5.78 -13.91 29.28
N SER A 744 5.61 -14.07 30.59
CA SER A 744 4.59 -14.92 31.20
C SER A 744 3.16 -14.44 30.89
N ASN A 745 2.93 -13.12 30.97
CA ASN A 745 1.64 -12.52 30.62
C ASN A 745 1.30 -12.69 29.14
N ILE A 746 2.26 -12.38 28.24
CA ILE A 746 2.12 -12.59 26.79
C ILE A 746 1.87 -14.06 26.47
N ARG A 747 2.61 -14.98 27.10
CA ARG A 747 2.44 -16.42 26.91
C ARG A 747 1.07 -16.92 27.37
N THR A 748 0.62 -16.49 28.55
CA THR A 748 -0.66 -16.94 29.12
C THR A 748 -1.85 -16.37 28.34
N ARG A 749 -1.71 -15.16 27.78
CA ARG A 749 -2.64 -14.58 26.80
C ARG A 749 -2.71 -15.42 25.53
N LEU A 750 -1.56 -15.66 24.90
CA LEU A 750 -1.43 -16.43 23.65
C LEU A 750 -2.00 -17.86 23.79
N ASP A 751 -1.68 -18.55 24.89
CA ASP A 751 -2.24 -19.87 25.18
C ASP A 751 -3.78 -19.85 25.30
N LEU A 752 -4.38 -18.75 25.78
CA LEU A 752 -5.84 -18.61 25.85
C LEU A 752 -6.46 -18.28 24.49
N GLU A 753 -5.85 -17.41 23.68
CA GLU A 753 -6.35 -17.12 22.32
C GLU A 753 -6.30 -18.36 21.42
N MET A 754 -5.20 -19.11 21.45
CA MET A 754 -5.06 -20.36 20.69
C MET A 754 -6.07 -21.43 21.14
N LYS A 755 -6.41 -21.52 22.44
CA LYS A 755 -7.49 -22.40 22.94
C LYS A 755 -8.87 -22.00 22.38
N LEU A 756 -9.20 -20.70 22.35
CA LEU A 756 -10.48 -20.25 21.83
C LEU A 756 -10.59 -20.46 20.31
N ILE A 757 -9.51 -20.24 19.57
CA ILE A 757 -9.46 -20.51 18.11
C ILE A 757 -9.61 -22.01 17.82
N ASP A 758 -8.95 -22.89 18.59
CA ASP A 758 -9.10 -24.35 18.47
C ASP A 758 -10.53 -24.81 18.81
N GLN A 759 -11.14 -24.28 19.88
CA GLN A 759 -12.55 -24.57 20.19
C GLN A 759 -13.48 -24.10 19.06
N TYR A 760 -13.30 -22.87 18.59
CA TYR A 760 -14.11 -22.29 17.52
C TYR A 760 -13.99 -23.08 16.21
N TRP A 761 -12.81 -23.64 15.92
CA TRP A 761 -12.57 -24.57 14.80
C TRP A 761 -13.26 -25.93 15.02
N ARG A 762 -13.17 -26.52 16.23
CA ARG A 762 -13.84 -27.79 16.58
C ARG A 762 -15.36 -27.71 16.46
N ASP A 763 -15.93 -26.55 16.80
CA ASP A 763 -17.35 -26.22 16.61
C ASP A 763 -17.72 -26.02 15.12
N THR A 764 -16.81 -26.29 14.19
CA THR A 764 -16.93 -26.18 12.71
C THR A 764 -17.15 -24.77 12.17
N ARG A 765 -16.92 -23.72 12.97
CA ARG A 765 -17.26 -22.33 12.64
C ARG A 765 -16.27 -21.65 11.69
N ILE A 766 -15.59 -22.41 10.84
CA ILE A 766 -14.51 -21.92 9.95
C ILE A 766 -15.00 -21.10 8.74
N ALA A 767 -16.32 -20.95 8.55
CA ALA A 767 -16.92 -20.13 7.50
C ALA A 767 -16.92 -18.64 7.88
N THR A 768 -16.84 -17.77 6.88
CA THR A 768 -16.92 -16.30 7.04
C THR A 768 -17.72 -15.70 5.89
N ARG A 769 -18.25 -14.50 6.08
CA ARG A 769 -18.76 -13.66 5.00
C ARG A 769 -17.60 -13.20 4.12
N GLY A 770 -17.73 -13.35 2.80
CA GLY A 770 -16.69 -12.93 1.86
C GLY A 770 -16.50 -11.41 1.80
N PHE A 771 -15.39 -10.98 1.18
CA PHE A 771 -15.22 -9.61 0.66
C PHE A 771 -15.78 -9.56 -0.78
N THR A 772 -17.07 -9.90 -0.90
CA THR A 772 -17.80 -10.13 -2.15
C THR A 772 -19.19 -9.50 -2.07
N VAL A 773 -19.86 -9.33 -3.21
CA VAL A 773 -21.25 -8.79 -3.26
C VAL A 773 -22.22 -9.74 -2.54
N ASP A 774 -22.03 -11.05 -2.71
CA ASP A 774 -22.61 -12.04 -1.81
C ASP A 774 -21.80 -12.04 -0.50
N ARG A 775 -22.48 -11.78 0.62
CA ARG A 775 -21.94 -11.72 1.97
C ARG A 775 -22.40 -12.91 2.83
N SER A 776 -22.88 -13.99 2.22
CA SER A 776 -23.22 -15.23 2.93
C SER A 776 -21.96 -15.89 3.53
N PRO A 777 -22.06 -16.58 4.70
CA PRO A 777 -20.94 -17.31 5.27
C PRO A 777 -20.51 -18.53 4.42
N ALA A 778 -19.26 -18.56 3.98
CA ALA A 778 -18.63 -19.64 3.22
C ALA A 778 -17.19 -19.90 3.69
N VAL A 779 -16.65 -21.09 3.36
CA VAL A 779 -15.27 -21.46 3.73
C VAL A 779 -14.29 -21.04 2.62
N PHE A 780 -13.63 -19.90 2.79
CA PHE A 780 -12.68 -19.38 1.79
C PHE A 780 -11.25 -19.88 2.03
N ALA A 781 -10.65 -20.46 0.98
CA ALA A 781 -9.28 -21.00 1.02
C ALA A 781 -8.22 -19.97 1.44
N VAL A 782 -8.40 -18.69 1.14
CA VAL A 782 -7.48 -17.60 1.55
C VAL A 782 -7.50 -17.39 3.06
N GLN A 783 -8.67 -17.46 3.69
CA GLN A 783 -8.82 -17.30 5.14
C GLN A 783 -8.34 -18.55 5.88
N THR A 784 -8.69 -19.74 5.39
CA THR A 784 -8.20 -21.00 5.95
C THR A 784 -6.68 -21.13 5.83
N SER A 785 -6.08 -20.75 4.69
CA SER A 785 -4.62 -20.79 4.51
C SER A 785 -3.88 -19.74 5.34
N ARG A 786 -4.51 -18.60 5.64
CA ARG A 786 -4.05 -17.64 6.66
C ARG A 786 -4.01 -18.30 8.04
N LEU A 787 -5.11 -18.91 8.52
CA LEU A 787 -5.12 -19.60 9.82
C LEU A 787 -4.01 -20.67 9.95
N LEU A 788 -3.71 -21.39 8.87
CA LEU A 788 -2.60 -22.37 8.81
C LEU A 788 -1.19 -21.75 8.92
N LEU A 789 -1.03 -20.42 8.95
CA LEU A 789 0.25 -19.79 9.32
C LEU A 789 0.56 -19.98 10.80
N LEU A 790 -0.46 -19.97 11.68
CA LEU A 790 -0.29 -20.20 13.12
C LEU A 790 0.23 -21.60 13.46
N SER A 791 0.04 -22.59 12.57
CA SER A 791 0.56 -23.96 12.74
C SER A 791 1.94 -24.19 12.11
N LYS A 792 2.48 -23.24 11.33
CA LYS A 792 3.81 -23.37 10.71
C LYS A 792 4.97 -23.08 11.66
N HIS A 793 4.71 -22.59 12.88
CA HIS A 793 5.77 -22.11 13.77
C HIS A 793 6.33 -23.21 14.68
N PRO A 794 7.65 -23.29 14.91
CA PRO A 794 8.21 -24.26 15.84
C PRO A 794 7.68 -24.10 17.28
N ALA A 795 7.40 -22.86 17.72
CA ALA A 795 6.84 -22.64 19.06
C ALA A 795 5.36 -23.03 19.16
N SER A 796 4.60 -23.00 18.05
CA SER A 796 3.24 -23.55 18.01
C SER A 796 3.24 -25.08 17.96
N HIS A 797 4.28 -25.76 17.49
CA HIS A 797 4.42 -27.21 17.70
C HIS A 797 4.57 -27.55 19.19
N ALA A 798 5.36 -26.78 19.96
CA ALA A 798 5.46 -26.96 21.41
C ALA A 798 4.12 -26.71 22.14
N VAL A 799 3.23 -25.88 21.58
CA VAL A 799 1.83 -25.78 22.01
C VAL A 799 1.07 -27.04 21.59
N LEU A 800 0.91 -27.27 20.28
CA LEU A 800 0.00 -28.24 19.67
C LEU A 800 0.30 -29.69 20.04
N THR A 801 1.57 -30.09 20.10
CA THR A 801 1.94 -31.48 20.45
C THR A 801 1.71 -31.79 21.94
N PHE A 802 1.59 -30.77 22.81
CA PHE A 802 1.08 -30.95 24.18
C PHE A 802 -0.45 -31.18 24.20
N TRP A 803 -1.19 -30.67 23.21
CA TRP A 803 -2.64 -30.91 23.04
C TRP A 803 -2.96 -32.25 22.38
N GLU A 804 -2.18 -32.68 21.37
CA GLU A 804 -2.35 -33.99 20.71
C GLU A 804 -2.29 -35.16 21.70
N LEU A 805 -1.41 -35.07 22.71
CA LEU A 805 -1.28 -36.04 23.80
C LEU A 805 -2.49 -36.10 24.76
N ARG A 806 -3.44 -35.16 24.68
CA ARG A 806 -4.73 -35.20 25.42
C ARG A 806 -5.95 -35.44 24.53
N SER A 807 -5.94 -35.05 23.26
CA SER A 807 -7.12 -35.14 22.37
C SER A 807 -7.33 -36.51 21.74
N GLY A 808 -6.29 -37.35 21.68
CA GLY A 808 -6.38 -38.80 21.43
C GLY A 808 -7.01 -39.22 20.09
N SER A 809 -7.10 -38.32 19.10
CA SER A 809 -7.78 -38.62 17.83
C SER A 809 -7.38 -37.69 16.66
N VAL A 810 -7.36 -38.28 15.45
CA VAL A 810 -7.35 -37.63 14.11
C VAL A 810 -6.07 -36.88 13.63
N VAL A 811 -4.88 -37.48 13.78
CA VAL A 811 -3.76 -37.24 12.82
C VAL A 811 -3.04 -38.56 12.49
N ALA A 812 -3.58 -39.36 11.56
CA ALA A 812 -3.03 -40.70 11.24
C ALA A 812 -3.29 -41.19 9.80
N SER A 813 -3.26 -40.31 8.79
CA SER A 813 -3.55 -40.72 7.39
C SER A 813 -2.94 -39.87 6.25
N TRP A 814 -1.85 -39.13 6.49
CA TRP A 814 -1.12 -38.39 5.43
C TRP A 814 0.33 -38.92 5.25
N GLY A 815 0.47 -40.23 5.17
CA GLY A 815 1.68 -40.88 4.64
C GLY A 815 1.72 -40.82 3.12
N ALA A 816 2.90 -40.64 2.53
CA ALA A 816 3.05 -40.47 1.08
C ALA A 816 2.69 -41.74 0.30
N GLY A 817 1.93 -41.60 -0.81
CA GLY A 817 1.83 -42.64 -1.83
C GLY A 817 0.44 -43.14 -2.25
N SER A 818 -0.56 -42.26 -2.41
CA SER A 818 -1.83 -42.64 -3.07
C SER A 818 -2.40 -41.52 -3.95
N ARG A 819 -3.10 -41.88 -5.04
CA ARG A 819 -3.75 -40.93 -5.95
C ARG A 819 -5.06 -40.39 -5.35
N PRO A 820 -5.44 -39.13 -5.64
CA PRO A 820 -6.70 -38.58 -5.15
C PRO A 820 -7.93 -39.34 -5.72
N PRO A 821 -8.98 -39.57 -4.91
CA PRO A 821 -10.20 -40.20 -5.37
C PRO A 821 -11.04 -39.26 -6.24
N ARG A 822 -11.78 -39.84 -7.20
CA ARG A 822 -12.84 -39.11 -7.92
C ARG A 822 -13.99 -38.80 -6.96
N TRP A 823 -14.45 -37.56 -6.94
CA TRP A 823 -15.67 -37.18 -6.24
C TRP A 823 -16.89 -37.55 -7.09
N SER A 824 -17.79 -38.35 -6.53
CA SER A 824 -19.07 -38.70 -7.15
C SER A 824 -20.18 -38.73 -6.09
N SER A 825 -21.17 -37.84 -6.25
CA SER A 825 -22.49 -37.86 -5.60
C SER A 825 -22.55 -38.10 -4.08
N MET A 826 -22.78 -37.03 -3.30
CA MET A 826 -23.47 -37.15 -2.01
C MET A 826 -25.00 -37.13 -2.21
N PRO A 827 -25.82 -37.71 -1.30
CA PRO A 827 -27.26 -37.84 -1.48
C PRO A 827 -28.04 -36.62 -0.98
N VAL A 828 -29.17 -36.32 -1.62
CA VAL A 828 -30.16 -35.36 -1.12
C VAL A 828 -31.10 -36.06 -0.11
N PRO A 829 -31.35 -35.50 1.09
CA PRO A 829 -32.31 -36.06 2.04
C PRO A 829 -33.76 -35.81 1.58
N ALA A 830 -34.64 -36.79 1.76
CA ALA A 830 -36.05 -36.66 1.40
C ALA A 830 -36.84 -35.89 2.47
N SER A 831 -37.47 -34.77 2.09
CA SER A 831 -38.43 -34.04 2.92
C SER A 831 -39.87 -34.28 2.46
N GLY A 832 -40.78 -34.45 3.43
CA GLY A 832 -42.20 -34.69 3.18
C GLY A 832 -43.00 -33.44 2.76
N HIS A 833 -44.28 -33.63 2.45
CA HIS A 833 -45.14 -32.59 1.89
C HIS A 833 -45.38 -31.36 2.79
N GLY A 834 -45.28 -30.17 2.20
CA GLY A 834 -45.80 -28.91 2.70
C GLY A 834 -45.86 -27.91 1.55
N GLY A 835 -47.03 -27.39 1.20
CA GLY A 835 -47.24 -26.60 -0.02
C GLY A 835 -46.98 -25.11 0.15
N GLY A 836 -46.25 -24.51 -0.79
CA GLY A 836 -46.07 -23.06 -0.94
C GLY A 836 -45.41 -22.75 -2.30
N ASP A 837 -46.16 -22.16 -3.24
CA ASP A 837 -45.72 -22.02 -4.64
C ASP A 837 -45.03 -20.68 -4.90
N THR A 838 -43.70 -20.69 -4.92
CA THR A 838 -42.84 -19.56 -5.33
C THR A 838 -41.71 -20.04 -6.24
N ARG A 839 -42.05 -20.39 -7.49
CA ARG A 839 -41.04 -20.75 -8.49
C ARG A 839 -40.34 -19.52 -9.03
N PHE A 840 -39.03 -19.44 -8.79
CA PHE A 840 -38.15 -18.58 -9.57
C PHE A 840 -38.28 -18.93 -11.06
N ARG A 841 -38.55 -17.92 -11.90
CA ARG A 841 -38.35 -18.00 -13.35
C ARG A 841 -37.18 -17.09 -13.71
N CYS A 842 -36.18 -17.65 -14.39
CA CYS A 842 -35.30 -16.81 -15.21
C CYS A 842 -36.15 -16.24 -16.37
N VAL A 843 -35.90 -14.99 -16.74
CA VAL A 843 -36.59 -14.32 -17.85
C VAL A 843 -35.57 -14.07 -18.95
N ASP A 844 -35.55 -14.96 -19.94
CA ASP A 844 -34.94 -14.67 -21.23
C ASP A 844 -35.83 -13.68 -21.99
N ALA A 845 -35.22 -12.61 -22.52
CA ALA A 845 -35.94 -11.55 -23.23
C ALA A 845 -35.08 -10.91 -24.34
N ILE A 846 -34.86 -11.66 -25.43
CA ILE A 846 -34.51 -11.09 -26.73
C ILE A 846 -35.62 -11.49 -27.70
N ALA A 847 -36.23 -10.51 -28.37
CA ALA A 847 -37.40 -10.71 -29.20
C ALA A 847 -37.04 -11.01 -30.66
N ASP A 848 -37.58 -12.09 -31.20
CA ASP A 848 -37.61 -12.35 -32.63
C ASP A 848 -38.66 -11.45 -33.32
N ARG A 849 -38.32 -10.92 -34.50
CA ARG A 849 -39.23 -10.25 -35.43
C ARG A 849 -38.79 -10.54 -36.86
N SER A 850 -39.48 -11.47 -37.49
CA SER A 850 -39.29 -11.86 -38.88
C SER A 850 -39.90 -10.86 -39.88
N ASP A 851 -39.28 -10.78 -41.06
CA ASP A 851 -39.74 -10.00 -42.21
C ASP A 851 -41.10 -10.46 -42.75
N GLN A 852 -42.03 -9.52 -42.95
CA GLN A 852 -42.93 -9.50 -44.12
C GLN A 852 -43.31 -8.05 -44.48
N GLY A 853 -42.97 -7.61 -45.71
CA GLY A 853 -43.40 -6.29 -46.20
C GLY A 853 -42.72 -5.83 -47.50
N ARG A 854 -43.25 -6.23 -48.67
CA ARG A 854 -42.83 -5.67 -49.97
C ARG A 854 -43.64 -4.43 -50.33
N SER A 855 -42.98 -3.30 -50.58
CA SER A 855 -43.45 -2.30 -51.57
C SER A 855 -42.30 -1.41 -52.06
N SER A 856 -42.21 -1.23 -53.38
CA SER A 856 -41.29 -0.30 -54.06
C SER A 856 -42.04 1.01 -54.42
N PRO A 857 -41.48 1.92 -55.26
CA PRO A 857 -40.54 2.96 -54.84
C PRO A 857 -41.06 4.38 -55.19
N GLY A 858 -40.33 5.44 -54.80
CA GLY A 858 -40.52 6.77 -55.41
C GLY A 858 -39.92 7.96 -54.64
N ALA A 859 -39.37 8.90 -55.42
CA ALA A 859 -38.77 10.19 -55.03
C ALA A 859 -37.52 10.12 -54.14
#